data_AF-A0A920U5W6-F1
#
_entry.id   AF-A0A920U5W6-F1
#
_cell.length_a   1.000
_cell.length_b   1.000
_cell.length_c   1.000
_cell.angle_alpha   90.00
_cell.angle_beta   90.00
_cell.angle_gamma   90.00
#
_symmetry.space_group_name_H-M   'P 1'
#
loop_
_entity.id
_entity.type
_entity.pdbx_description
1 polymer ?
#
loop_
_entity_poly.entity_id
_entity_poly.type
_entity_poly.pdbx_seq_one_letter_code
_entity_poly.pdbx_strand_id
1 'polypeptide(L)'
;MDPREIIQEQSRSIPKLMIWLLLLTGVMFGGFCGFTKWYADDSSVGSAPIFDQVKVGRGNLATTLTTSGTAAARTSTELSFGANGIVETIEAVLGEHVNEDDVLASLNNRDAKDGLIIAQNNLLEAELRLSQLLEVPSESALADAENTIATALSNLALAELNYEKALEPPDYSEISAADATTAQRESEVVSANLRTQSYYADLQVIQRSFCNVNQIQSEISIDDAETLWNEIHSTGVSLALDQATFVEGGHSLKLELPRLIGDHEDDGTVIAKKPFSVLNLSGLDHLEFWVRSDATIGSGYFELVIYDDFELIVPIEIFPIPDLEENVWTIVSSPISNLDSWDDVEGVSIRFSSDTAEVPFNQALWLDDVKGVDINPICSSDSLPLSEESIRFLSDTVDASTSANSSVAEIGKNFIKSNNSYVTSLDDRDVATANLVAATTKRTELDDPLSDAESVQLLAAIDSAEAGLTSALRKKDDLLGGASENEIKLQELNVAKARQSVDQAQETLADMVLLAPFSGQIGAVNVSEGAWVTASAAAFSLVNLDSVGVDLTVSESDFIGLSPGDIGMATFDSIPDQPFIIELGNITSVPQITQGIVTYPAQAEFLSMKQSAEVLSEFSSLLPAGNSLLATWIQTWYRFRDRFTSS
;
A
#
# COMPACT_ATOMS: atom_id res chain seq x y z
N MET A 1 36.54 -1.53 -64.89
CA MET A 1 37.90 -1.75 -65.45
C MET A 1 37.96 -1.04 -66.78
N ASP A 2 38.98 -0.22 -66.96
CA ASP A 2 39.42 0.40 -68.21
C ASP A 2 40.26 -0.64 -69.01
N PRO A 3 40.87 -0.35 -70.19
CA PRO A 3 40.36 0.22 -71.44
C PRO A 3 40.56 -0.73 -72.67
N ARG A 4 40.16 -0.26 -73.88
CA ARG A 4 40.80 -0.43 -75.24
C ARG A 4 41.24 -1.82 -75.75
N GLU A 5 41.00 -2.09 -77.04
CA GLU A 5 42.01 -2.10 -78.15
C GLU A 5 41.28 -2.29 -79.52
N ILE A 6 41.60 -1.54 -80.59
CA ILE A 6 42.64 -1.73 -81.64
C ILE A 6 42.53 -3.06 -82.42
N ILE A 7 42.61 -3.01 -83.77
CA ILE A 7 43.53 -3.78 -84.66
C ILE A 7 43.04 -3.81 -86.14
N GLN A 8 43.85 -3.24 -87.05
CA GLN A 8 44.36 -3.73 -88.37
C GLN A 8 43.34 -4.31 -89.41
N GLU A 9 43.62 -4.65 -90.68
CA GLU A 9 44.82 -5.14 -91.39
C GLU A 9 44.60 -4.98 -92.93
N GLN A 10 45.42 -4.22 -93.67
CA GLN A 10 46.53 -4.63 -94.56
C GLN A 10 46.34 -5.89 -95.46
N SER A 11 46.51 -5.72 -96.78
CA SER A 11 46.88 -6.80 -97.71
C SER A 11 47.79 -6.30 -98.86
N ARG A 12 48.09 -7.15 -99.87
CA ARG A 12 49.45 -7.17 -100.47
C ARG A 12 49.51 -7.85 -101.86
N SER A 13 50.15 -7.23 -102.88
CA SER A 13 51.02 -7.93 -103.87
C SER A 13 51.72 -6.99 -104.88
N ILE A 14 52.92 -7.37 -105.34
CA ILE A 14 53.89 -6.60 -106.18
C ILE A 14 54.55 -7.60 -107.17
N PRO A 15 55.20 -7.22 -108.30
CA PRO A 15 56.68 -7.03 -108.26
C PRO A 15 57.29 -6.08 -109.35
N LYS A 16 58.64 -5.93 -109.28
CA LYS A 16 59.63 -5.41 -110.29
C LYS A 16 60.56 -4.25 -109.85
N LEU A 17 60.71 -4.00 -108.55
CA LEU A 17 61.58 -2.96 -107.95
C LEU A 17 63.12 -3.18 -108.10
N MET A 18 63.62 -3.98 -109.05
CA MET A 18 65.05 -4.34 -109.14
C MET A 18 65.75 -3.98 -110.46
N ILE A 19 65.07 -3.40 -111.44
CA ILE A 19 65.68 -3.11 -112.76
C ILE A 19 65.87 -1.60 -113.01
N TRP A 20 64.98 -0.74 -112.50
CA TRP A 20 65.11 0.72 -112.69
C TRP A 20 65.93 1.46 -111.63
N LEU A 21 66.40 0.75 -110.60
CA LEU A 21 67.44 1.22 -109.67
C LEU A 21 68.81 1.44 -110.36
N LEU A 22 68.89 1.26 -111.68
CA LEU A 22 70.05 1.49 -112.55
C LEU A 22 69.85 2.61 -113.60
N LEU A 23 68.65 3.20 -113.71
CA LEU A 23 68.45 4.51 -114.38
C LEU A 23 68.20 5.65 -113.37
N LEU A 24 68.54 5.36 -112.11
CA LEU A 24 69.36 6.18 -111.23
C LEU A 24 70.06 7.37 -111.94
N THR A 25 70.02 8.55 -111.32
CA THR A 25 71.08 9.59 -111.37
C THR A 25 71.47 10.24 -112.72
N GLY A 26 71.00 9.79 -113.88
CA GLY A 26 71.36 10.38 -115.18
C GLY A 26 70.63 11.68 -115.53
N VAL A 27 69.46 11.94 -114.93
CA VAL A 27 68.56 13.05 -115.34
C VAL A 27 68.70 14.30 -114.43
N MET A 28 69.37 14.18 -113.28
CA MET A 28 69.53 15.25 -112.28
C MET A 28 70.53 16.38 -112.64
N PHE A 29 71.13 16.37 -113.83
CA PHE A 29 72.14 17.39 -114.21
C PHE A 29 72.04 17.93 -115.64
N GLY A 30 71.15 17.39 -116.48
CA GLY A 30 71.04 17.78 -117.91
C GLY A 30 70.06 18.92 -118.23
N GLY A 31 69.11 19.22 -117.32
CA GLY A 31 68.04 20.19 -117.58
C GLY A 31 68.42 21.67 -117.40
N PHE A 32 69.64 21.98 -116.95
CA PHE A 32 69.98 23.29 -116.37
C PHE A 32 70.59 24.32 -117.34
N CYS A 33 71.07 23.94 -118.54
CA CYS A 33 71.82 24.85 -119.43
C CYS A 33 71.55 24.73 -120.95
N GLY A 34 70.48 24.05 -121.38
CA GLY A 34 70.37 23.55 -122.78
C GLY A 34 69.55 24.36 -123.80
N PHE A 35 68.65 25.27 -123.39
CA PHE A 35 67.68 25.87 -124.33
C PHE A 35 67.50 27.39 -124.18
N THR A 36 68.60 28.11 -123.99
CA THR A 36 68.65 29.53 -124.34
C THR A 36 69.01 29.67 -125.83
N LYS A 37 68.10 30.29 -126.60
CA LYS A 37 68.38 31.01 -127.87
C LYS A 37 68.70 30.12 -129.11
N TRP A 38 67.71 29.94 -130.00
CA TRP A 38 67.77 30.36 -131.43
C TRP A 38 66.61 29.79 -132.30
N TYR A 39 65.68 30.69 -132.69
CA TYR A 39 64.66 30.73 -133.77
C TYR A 39 63.48 31.54 -133.17
N ALA A 40 63.25 32.85 -133.37
CA ALA A 40 63.37 33.75 -134.54
C ALA A 40 62.46 33.30 -135.70
N ASP A 41 61.60 34.12 -136.33
CA ASP A 41 61.09 35.49 -136.12
C ASP A 41 59.62 35.47 -136.67
N ASP A 42 58.68 36.40 -136.43
CA ASP A 42 58.67 37.79 -136.91
C ASP A 42 57.45 38.58 -136.33
N SER A 43 57.65 39.87 -135.98
CA SER A 43 56.72 41.05 -135.93
C SER A 43 55.25 40.95 -135.38
N SER A 44 54.70 41.90 -134.59
CA SER A 44 55.06 43.32 -134.34
C SER A 44 54.54 43.96 -133.03
N VAL A 45 55.45 44.65 -132.32
CA VAL A 45 55.39 45.93 -131.54
C VAL A 45 54.17 46.33 -130.66
N GLY A 46 54.43 46.67 -129.37
CA GLY A 46 53.52 47.49 -128.53
C GLY A 46 53.90 47.72 -127.05
N SER A 47 54.95 48.51 -126.76
CA SER A 47 55.31 49.26 -125.51
C SER A 47 54.97 48.73 -124.09
N ALA A 48 55.96 48.69 -123.18
CA ALA A 48 55.82 48.33 -121.76
C ALA A 48 56.37 49.40 -120.77
N PRO A 49 55.86 49.47 -119.52
CA PRO A 49 56.53 50.17 -118.42
C PRO A 49 56.79 49.32 -117.14
N ILE A 50 58.04 49.41 -116.66
CA ILE A 50 58.53 49.52 -115.25
C ILE A 50 57.74 48.86 -114.10
N PHE A 51 58.41 48.02 -113.31
CA PHE A 51 57.96 47.55 -111.99
C PHE A 51 58.59 48.33 -110.83
N ASP A 52 57.79 48.60 -109.80
CA ASP A 52 58.22 49.17 -108.51
C ASP A 52 58.37 48.04 -107.45
N GLN A 53 59.38 48.11 -106.58
CA GLN A 53 59.57 47.10 -105.51
C GLN A 53 59.28 47.68 -104.13
N VAL A 54 58.25 47.16 -103.46
CA VAL A 54 57.86 47.54 -102.10
C VAL A 54 58.49 46.60 -101.07
N LYS A 55 59.03 47.17 -99.99
CA LYS A 55 59.60 46.43 -98.86
C LYS A 55 58.49 45.95 -97.92
N VAL A 56 58.20 44.65 -97.92
CA VAL A 56 57.21 44.03 -97.00
C VAL A 56 57.76 43.90 -95.57
N GLY A 57 56.95 44.30 -94.59
CA GLY A 57 57.10 43.92 -93.19
C GLY A 57 56.13 42.78 -92.83
N ARG A 58 56.54 41.88 -91.93
CA ARG A 58 55.63 40.92 -91.30
C ARG A 58 55.11 41.54 -90.00
N GLY A 59 53.81 41.73 -89.90
CA GLY A 59 53.09 41.94 -88.64
C GLY A 59 52.15 40.77 -88.39
N ASN A 60 51.80 40.51 -87.12
CA ASN A 60 50.79 39.51 -86.81
C ASN A 60 49.42 40.04 -87.27
N LEU A 61 48.70 39.23 -88.06
CA LEU A 61 47.28 39.45 -88.32
C LEU A 61 46.53 39.07 -87.03
N ALA A 62 46.05 40.09 -86.30
CA ALA A 62 45.03 39.88 -85.30
C ALA A 62 43.76 39.40 -86.03
N THR A 63 43.39 38.14 -85.85
CA THR A 63 42.13 37.59 -86.35
C THR A 63 41.00 38.11 -85.48
N THR A 64 40.47 39.29 -85.83
CA THR A 64 39.27 39.85 -85.20
C THR A 64 38.08 38.96 -85.50
N LEU A 65 37.70 38.15 -84.52
CA LEU A 65 36.45 37.40 -84.51
C LEU A 65 35.29 38.37 -84.29
N THR A 66 34.20 38.23 -85.04
CA THR A 66 33.01 39.08 -84.87
C THR A 66 31.81 38.18 -84.67
N THR A 67 31.34 38.12 -83.43
CA THR A 67 30.16 37.35 -83.01
C THR A 67 29.05 38.31 -82.60
N SER A 68 27.80 37.95 -82.84
CA SER A 68 26.65 38.69 -82.32
C SER A 68 26.24 38.18 -80.94
N GLY A 69 25.55 39.03 -80.18
CA GLY A 69 25.09 38.75 -78.82
C GLY A 69 24.15 39.84 -78.31
N THR A 70 23.58 39.62 -77.13
CA THR A 70 22.64 40.54 -76.46
C THR A 70 23.11 40.84 -75.05
N ALA A 71 23.04 42.11 -74.64
CA ALA A 71 23.28 42.49 -73.25
C ALA A 71 22.10 42.06 -72.35
N ALA A 72 22.39 41.48 -71.20
CA ALA A 72 21.41 41.02 -70.23
C ALA A 72 21.91 41.25 -68.79
N ALA A 73 21.01 41.59 -67.87
CA ALA A 73 21.32 41.63 -66.44
C ALA A 73 21.31 40.20 -65.89
N ARG A 74 22.36 39.80 -65.16
CA ARG A 74 22.59 38.39 -64.81
C ARG A 74 21.84 37.92 -63.57
N THR A 75 21.67 38.78 -62.58
CA THR A 75 20.89 38.46 -61.37
C THR A 75 19.58 39.24 -61.35
N SER A 76 18.50 38.54 -61.71
CA SER A 76 17.11 38.93 -61.49
C SER A 76 16.47 37.93 -60.54
N THR A 77 15.60 38.39 -59.64
CA THR A 77 14.87 37.53 -58.70
C THR A 77 13.44 38.01 -58.59
N GLU A 78 12.49 37.08 -58.74
CA GLU A 78 11.09 37.32 -58.44
C GLU A 78 10.87 37.24 -56.92
N LEU A 79 10.44 38.35 -56.34
CA LEU A 79 10.16 38.52 -54.93
C LEU A 79 8.67 38.33 -54.69
N SER A 80 8.32 37.55 -53.67
CA SER A 80 6.94 37.21 -53.32
C SER A 80 6.74 37.34 -51.82
N PHE A 81 5.53 37.72 -51.39
CA PHE A 81 5.17 37.67 -49.98
C PHE A 81 5.26 36.23 -49.42
N GLY A 82 5.70 36.10 -48.17
CA GLY A 82 5.68 34.83 -47.43
C GLY A 82 4.27 34.46 -46.98
N ALA A 83 3.43 35.47 -46.71
CA ALA A 83 2.04 35.31 -46.28
C ALA A 83 1.03 35.53 -47.42
N ASN A 84 -0.21 35.09 -47.18
CA ASN A 84 -1.38 35.44 -48.01
C ASN A 84 -2.08 36.65 -47.39
N GLY A 85 -2.55 37.60 -48.19
CA GLY A 85 -3.26 38.76 -47.65
C GLY A 85 -3.67 39.81 -48.69
N ILE A 86 -4.16 40.95 -48.21
CA ILE A 86 -4.48 42.12 -49.03
C ILE A 86 -3.29 43.08 -48.98
N VAL A 87 -2.81 43.55 -50.14
CA VAL A 87 -1.76 44.58 -50.22
C VAL A 87 -2.27 45.90 -49.63
N GLU A 88 -1.58 46.41 -48.61
CA GLU A 88 -1.91 47.65 -47.90
C GLU A 88 -1.15 48.85 -48.48
N THR A 89 0.17 48.73 -48.71
CA THR A 89 0.98 49.76 -49.39
C THR A 89 1.92 49.16 -50.42
N ILE A 90 2.22 49.93 -51.48
CA ILE A 90 3.30 49.68 -52.44
C ILE A 90 4.24 50.89 -52.38
N GLU A 91 5.44 50.68 -51.83
CA GLU A 91 6.43 51.75 -51.63
C GLU A 91 7.38 51.88 -52.83
N ALA A 92 7.68 50.76 -53.51
CA ALA A 92 8.64 50.73 -54.63
C ALA A 92 7.96 50.77 -56.01
N VAL A 93 8.49 51.61 -56.91
CA VAL A 93 7.93 51.85 -58.26
C VAL A 93 8.79 51.20 -59.36
N LEU A 94 8.16 50.85 -60.49
CA LEU A 94 8.86 50.34 -61.68
C LEU A 94 10.01 51.27 -62.12
N GLY A 95 11.22 50.72 -62.22
CA GLY A 95 12.44 51.46 -62.58
C GLY A 95 13.11 52.19 -61.43
N GLU A 96 12.58 52.12 -60.21
CA GLU A 96 13.22 52.67 -59.00
C GLU A 96 14.42 51.81 -58.57
N HIS A 97 15.43 52.46 -57.98
CA HIS A 97 16.57 51.78 -57.37
C HIS A 97 16.35 51.67 -55.86
N VAL A 98 16.42 50.44 -55.35
CA VAL A 98 16.20 50.07 -53.95
C VAL A 98 17.46 49.42 -53.38
N ASN A 99 17.67 49.55 -52.08
CA ASN A 99 18.78 48.93 -51.35
C ASN A 99 18.34 47.58 -50.74
N GLU A 100 19.32 46.80 -50.30
CA GLU A 100 19.06 45.67 -49.38
C GLU A 100 18.28 46.13 -48.13
N ASP A 101 17.33 45.31 -47.69
CA ASP A 101 16.35 45.57 -46.62
C ASP A 101 15.35 46.73 -46.84
N ASP A 102 15.34 47.41 -48.00
CA ASP A 102 14.29 48.40 -48.30
C ASP A 102 12.90 47.72 -48.43
N VAL A 103 11.88 48.34 -47.85
CA VAL A 103 10.48 47.88 -47.94
C VAL A 103 9.93 48.15 -49.33
N LEU A 104 9.47 47.09 -50.01
CA LEU A 104 8.91 47.19 -51.36
C LEU A 104 7.39 47.31 -51.35
N ALA A 105 6.74 46.51 -50.50
CA ALA A 105 5.30 46.54 -50.27
C ALA A 105 4.95 45.88 -48.92
N SER A 106 3.76 46.19 -48.42
CA SER A 106 3.22 45.61 -47.19
C SER A 106 1.82 45.03 -47.40
N LEU A 107 1.50 43.97 -46.66
CA LEU A 107 0.15 43.40 -46.53
C LEU A 107 -0.52 43.96 -45.27
N ASN A 108 -1.86 43.94 -45.27
CA ASN A 108 -2.64 44.26 -44.09
C ASN A 108 -2.29 43.30 -42.95
N ASN A 109 -1.55 43.84 -41.98
CA ASN A 109 -0.92 43.07 -40.91
C ASN A 109 -1.74 43.07 -39.60
N ARG A 110 -2.99 43.56 -39.62
CA ARG A 110 -3.80 43.66 -38.39
C ARG A 110 -4.01 42.30 -37.74
N ASP A 111 -4.47 41.32 -38.50
CA ASP A 111 -4.77 39.97 -37.99
C ASP A 111 -3.49 39.25 -37.51
N ALA A 112 -2.34 39.53 -38.14
CA ALA A 112 -1.04 39.02 -37.70
C ALA A 112 -0.56 39.66 -36.38
N LYS A 113 -0.76 40.99 -36.22
CA LYS A 113 -0.49 41.69 -34.95
C LYS A 113 -1.40 41.21 -33.83
N ASP A 114 -2.70 41.08 -34.09
CA ASP A 114 -3.66 40.56 -33.13
C ASP A 114 -3.32 39.09 -32.75
N GLY A 115 -2.90 38.27 -33.73
CA GLY A 115 -2.39 36.91 -33.51
C GLY A 115 -1.13 36.85 -32.64
N LEU A 116 -0.17 37.75 -32.87
CA LEU A 116 1.04 37.87 -32.04
C LEU A 116 0.70 38.27 -30.59
N ILE A 117 -0.21 39.23 -30.40
CA ILE A 117 -0.67 39.65 -29.07
C ILE A 117 -1.34 38.48 -28.34
N ILE A 118 -2.17 37.68 -29.03
CA ILE A 118 -2.79 36.47 -28.46
C ILE A 118 -1.72 35.45 -28.04
N ALA A 119 -0.74 35.17 -28.91
CA ALA A 119 0.35 34.24 -28.59
C ALA A 119 1.18 34.70 -27.39
N GLN A 120 1.50 36.01 -27.30
CA GLN A 120 2.24 36.59 -26.18
C GLN A 120 1.46 36.51 -24.86
N ASN A 121 0.15 36.76 -24.88
CA ASN A 121 -0.70 36.59 -23.69
C ASN A 121 -0.78 35.12 -23.24
N ASN A 122 -0.85 34.17 -24.17
CA ASN A 122 -0.83 32.74 -23.86
C ASN A 122 0.52 32.29 -23.25
N LEU A 123 1.64 32.85 -23.73
CA LEU A 123 2.96 32.63 -23.12
C LEU A 123 3.02 33.19 -21.71
N LEU A 124 2.59 34.44 -21.51
CA LEU A 124 2.55 35.07 -20.19
C LEU A 124 1.68 34.29 -19.20
N GLU A 125 0.50 33.80 -19.63
CA GLU A 125 -0.34 32.95 -18.78
C GLU A 125 0.35 31.62 -18.43
N ALA A 126 1.04 30.99 -19.38
CA ALA A 126 1.79 29.77 -19.13
C ALA A 126 2.96 29.97 -18.16
N GLU A 127 3.69 31.09 -18.29
CA GLU A 127 4.79 31.48 -17.40
C GLU A 127 4.30 31.82 -15.99
N LEU A 128 3.19 32.56 -15.87
CA LEU A 128 2.58 32.86 -14.56
C LEU A 128 2.13 31.59 -13.83
N ARG A 129 1.51 30.64 -14.54
CA ARG A 129 1.15 29.33 -13.97
C ARG A 129 2.39 28.53 -13.56
N LEU A 130 3.48 28.57 -14.33
CA LEU A 130 4.75 27.92 -13.92
C LEU A 130 5.31 28.59 -12.65
N SER A 131 5.30 29.92 -12.58
CA SER A 131 5.74 30.66 -11.40
C SER A 131 4.93 30.29 -10.15
N GLN A 132 3.62 30.07 -10.28
CA GLN A 132 2.75 29.63 -9.16
C GLN A 132 3.07 28.21 -8.70
N LEU A 133 3.45 27.29 -9.60
CA LEU A 133 3.87 25.93 -9.25
C LEU A 133 5.26 25.89 -8.58
N LEU A 134 6.10 26.90 -8.84
CA LEU A 134 7.43 27.08 -8.27
C LEU A 134 7.45 27.96 -7.01
N GLU A 135 6.32 28.56 -6.64
CA GLU A 135 6.22 29.44 -5.48
C GLU A 135 6.28 28.62 -4.19
N VAL A 136 7.22 28.95 -3.31
CA VAL A 136 7.36 28.31 -1.99
C VAL A 136 6.11 28.61 -1.16
N PRO A 137 5.55 27.64 -0.40
CA PRO A 137 4.39 27.90 0.46
C PRO A 137 4.58 29.15 1.32
N SER A 138 3.56 30.00 1.37
CA SER A 138 3.66 31.30 2.04
C SER A 138 4.01 31.15 3.52
N GLU A 139 4.74 32.12 4.06
CA GLU A 139 5.18 32.14 5.46
C GLU A 139 3.99 31.99 6.43
N SER A 140 2.83 32.58 6.08
CA SER A 140 1.58 32.42 6.84
C SER A 140 1.08 30.96 6.83
N ALA A 141 1.10 30.28 5.68
CA ALA A 141 0.63 28.89 5.57
C ALA A 141 1.55 27.92 6.33
N LEU A 142 2.86 28.17 6.31
CA LEU A 142 3.83 27.42 7.12
C LEU A 142 3.63 27.68 8.61
N ALA A 143 3.44 28.93 9.03
CA ALA A 143 3.16 29.29 10.42
C ALA A 143 1.84 28.65 10.93
N ASP A 144 0.79 28.62 10.11
CA ASP A 144 -0.47 27.95 10.46
C ASP A 144 -0.29 26.42 10.61
N ALA A 145 0.53 25.80 9.76
CA ALA A 145 0.88 24.38 9.90
C ALA A 145 1.71 24.11 11.17
N GLU A 146 2.66 24.99 11.50
CA GLU A 146 3.45 24.89 12.73
C GLU A 146 2.63 25.11 14.00
N ASN A 147 1.69 26.06 13.99
CA ASN A 147 0.71 26.25 15.06
C ASN A 147 -0.20 25.01 15.22
N THR A 148 -0.57 24.37 14.11
CA THR A 148 -1.34 23.11 14.13
C THR A 148 -0.52 21.98 14.76
N ILE A 149 0.76 21.84 14.41
CA ILE A 149 1.68 20.86 15.01
C ILE A 149 1.87 21.12 16.51
N ALA A 150 2.09 22.38 16.92
CA ALA A 150 2.23 22.75 18.33
C ALA A 150 0.97 22.43 19.14
N THR A 151 -0.22 22.64 18.56
CA THR A 151 -1.51 22.26 19.17
C THR A 151 -1.62 20.73 19.29
N ALA A 152 -1.26 19.98 18.26
CA ALA A 152 -1.30 18.51 18.28
C ALA A 152 -0.32 17.92 19.31
N LEU A 153 0.91 18.46 19.41
CA LEU A 153 1.88 18.10 20.45
C LEU A 153 1.35 18.40 21.86
N SER A 154 0.69 19.55 22.06
CA SER A 154 0.08 19.89 23.35
C SER A 154 -1.07 18.94 23.72
N ASN A 155 -1.83 18.44 22.74
CA ASN A 155 -2.90 17.48 22.98
C ASN A 155 -2.34 16.08 23.31
N LEU A 156 -1.28 15.65 22.62
CA LEU A 156 -0.58 14.39 22.91
C LEU A 156 0.01 14.41 24.33
N ALA A 157 0.77 15.45 24.67
CA ALA A 157 1.35 15.61 26.00
C ALA A 157 0.28 15.68 27.12
N LEU A 158 -0.90 16.23 26.83
CA LEU A 158 -2.03 16.21 27.78
C LEU A 158 -2.66 14.81 27.92
N ALA A 159 -2.77 14.04 26.83
CA ALA A 159 -3.26 12.66 26.87
C ALA A 159 -2.28 11.75 27.65
N GLU A 160 -0.98 11.85 27.37
CA GLU A 160 0.09 11.16 28.10
C GLU A 160 0.07 11.52 29.60
N LEU A 161 -0.01 12.82 29.94
CA LEU A 161 -0.08 13.28 31.33
C LEU A 161 -1.34 12.78 32.06
N ASN A 162 -2.48 12.68 31.37
CA ASN A 162 -3.70 12.14 31.97
C ASN A 162 -3.58 10.63 32.21
N TYR A 163 -2.89 9.90 31.34
CA TYR A 163 -2.58 8.48 31.53
C TYR A 163 -1.59 8.27 32.69
N GLU A 164 -0.51 9.04 32.74
CA GLU A 164 0.47 8.99 33.83
C GLU A 164 -0.18 9.27 35.20
N LYS A 165 -1.00 10.32 35.31
CA LYS A 165 -1.76 10.63 36.53
C LYS A 165 -2.78 9.58 36.95
N ALA A 166 -3.28 8.79 36.01
CA ALA A 166 -4.22 7.71 36.30
C ALA A 166 -3.49 6.41 36.73
N LEU A 167 -2.19 6.31 36.43
CA LEU A 167 -1.30 5.28 36.96
C LEU A 167 -0.67 5.65 38.32
N GLU A 168 -0.72 6.92 38.73
CA GLU A 168 -0.29 7.31 40.08
C GLU A 168 -1.19 6.61 41.12
N PRO A 169 -0.65 5.79 42.02
CA PRO A 169 -1.45 5.15 43.06
C PRO A 169 -2.04 6.22 44.01
N PRO A 170 -3.19 5.94 44.64
CA PRO A 170 -3.79 6.84 45.62
C PRO A 170 -2.82 7.20 46.74
N ASP A 171 -3.01 8.38 47.33
CA ASP A 171 -2.10 8.90 48.36
C ASP A 171 -1.89 7.86 49.49
N TYR A 172 -0.66 7.81 50.01
CA TYR A 172 -0.26 6.89 51.07
C TYR A 172 -1.17 6.99 52.31
N SER A 173 -1.80 8.16 52.53
CA SER A 173 -2.80 8.34 53.59
C SER A 173 -4.08 7.53 53.39
N GLU A 174 -4.57 7.37 52.16
CA GLU A 174 -5.76 6.57 51.85
C GLU A 174 -5.48 5.08 51.97
N ILE A 175 -4.34 4.64 51.41
CA ILE A 175 -3.81 3.27 51.53
C ILE A 175 -3.68 2.90 53.02
N SER A 176 -3.01 3.73 53.81
CA SER A 176 -2.82 3.50 55.24
C SER A 176 -4.14 3.50 56.04
N ALA A 177 -5.16 4.26 55.61
CA ALA A 177 -6.47 4.28 56.25
C ALA A 177 -7.30 3.01 55.91
N ALA A 178 -7.19 2.52 54.68
CA ALA A 178 -7.80 1.25 54.25
C ALA A 178 -7.12 0.03 54.92
N ASP A 179 -5.80 0.04 55.08
CA ASP A 179 -5.06 -0.96 55.86
C ASP A 179 -5.50 -0.97 57.33
N ALA A 180 -5.57 0.20 57.97
CA ALA A 180 -6.05 0.32 59.35
C ALA A 180 -7.51 -0.15 59.52
N THR A 181 -8.37 0.14 58.54
CA THR A 181 -9.76 -0.34 58.52
C THR A 181 -9.83 -1.86 58.38
N THR A 182 -9.01 -2.45 57.50
CA THR A 182 -8.94 -3.91 57.30
C THR A 182 -8.50 -4.61 58.59
N ALA A 183 -7.42 -4.16 59.21
CA ALA A 183 -6.93 -4.69 60.49
C ALA A 183 -7.97 -4.57 61.62
N GLN A 184 -8.77 -3.49 61.65
CA GLN A 184 -9.89 -3.36 62.59
C GLN A 184 -10.95 -4.45 62.33
N ARG A 185 -11.35 -4.68 61.07
CA ARG A 185 -12.36 -5.70 60.72
C ARG A 185 -11.88 -7.12 60.99
N GLU A 186 -10.60 -7.42 60.79
CA GLU A 186 -10.00 -8.70 61.19
C GLU A 186 -10.15 -8.93 62.71
N SER A 187 -9.85 -7.90 63.52
CA SER A 187 -10.02 -7.97 64.97
C SER A 187 -11.50 -8.11 65.39
N GLU A 188 -12.44 -7.53 64.64
CA GLU A 188 -13.88 -7.70 64.86
C GLU A 188 -14.34 -9.14 64.57
N VAL A 189 -13.87 -9.76 63.48
CA VAL A 189 -14.13 -11.17 63.14
C VAL A 189 -13.57 -12.12 64.18
N VAL A 190 -12.33 -11.93 64.63
CA VAL A 190 -11.74 -12.72 65.73
C VAL A 190 -12.57 -12.59 67.01
N SER A 191 -12.98 -11.37 67.34
CA SER A 191 -13.81 -11.10 68.53
C SER A 191 -15.21 -11.72 68.43
N ALA A 192 -15.81 -11.75 67.23
CA ALA A 192 -17.10 -12.40 66.98
C ALA A 192 -16.97 -13.92 67.14
N ASN A 193 -16.00 -14.56 66.49
CA ASN A 193 -15.74 -16.00 66.61
C ASN A 193 -15.55 -16.45 68.07
N LEU A 194 -14.81 -15.68 68.88
CA LEU A 194 -14.63 -15.97 70.31
C LEU A 194 -15.95 -15.86 71.10
N ARG A 195 -16.82 -14.88 70.78
CA ARG A 195 -18.16 -14.80 71.38
C ARG A 195 -19.02 -16.00 70.98
N THR A 196 -19.05 -16.35 69.69
CA THR A 196 -19.78 -17.51 69.16
C THR A 196 -19.36 -18.81 69.86
N GLN A 197 -18.06 -19.01 70.05
CA GLN A 197 -17.54 -20.18 70.78
C GLN A 197 -17.99 -20.20 72.25
N SER A 198 -18.01 -19.06 72.92
CA SER A 198 -18.51 -18.94 74.30
C SER A 198 -20.00 -19.28 74.39
N TYR A 199 -20.83 -18.70 73.52
CA TYR A 199 -22.27 -18.97 73.50
C TYR A 199 -22.59 -20.43 73.16
N TYR A 200 -21.83 -21.07 72.28
CA TYR A 200 -21.99 -22.50 71.99
C TYR A 200 -21.66 -23.38 73.20
N ALA A 201 -20.58 -23.08 73.92
CA ALA A 201 -20.21 -23.81 75.13
C ALA A 201 -21.27 -23.66 76.25
N ASP A 202 -21.78 -22.45 76.46
CA ASP A 202 -22.88 -22.19 77.41
C ASP A 202 -24.16 -22.95 76.99
N LEU A 203 -24.47 -22.96 75.69
CA LEU A 203 -25.63 -23.66 75.13
C LEU A 203 -25.55 -25.17 75.36
N GLN A 204 -24.40 -25.80 75.13
CA GLN A 204 -24.18 -27.22 75.42
C GLN A 204 -24.29 -27.55 76.93
N VAL A 205 -23.85 -26.65 77.82
CA VAL A 205 -24.03 -26.83 79.27
C VAL A 205 -25.51 -26.81 79.64
N ILE A 206 -26.28 -25.88 79.09
CA ILE A 206 -27.72 -25.76 79.36
C ILE A 206 -28.50 -26.92 78.72
N GLN A 207 -28.15 -27.36 77.51
CA GLN A 207 -28.72 -28.54 76.86
C GLN A 207 -28.58 -29.79 77.75
N ARG A 208 -27.34 -30.12 78.18
CA ARG A 208 -27.09 -31.25 79.09
C ARG A 208 -27.87 -31.09 80.40
N SER A 209 -27.95 -29.88 80.96
CA SER A 209 -28.73 -29.62 82.16
C SER A 209 -30.24 -29.83 81.95
N PHE A 210 -30.78 -29.54 80.76
CA PHE A 210 -32.18 -29.77 80.44
C PHE A 210 -32.46 -31.27 80.32
N CYS A 211 -31.68 -31.98 79.50
CA CYS A 211 -31.85 -33.41 79.24
C CYS A 211 -31.68 -34.26 80.52
N ASN A 212 -30.77 -33.88 81.42
CA ASN A 212 -30.58 -34.56 82.71
C ASN A 212 -31.74 -34.35 83.71
N VAL A 213 -32.52 -33.27 83.58
CA VAL A 213 -33.63 -32.97 84.51
C VAL A 213 -34.97 -33.42 83.92
N ASN A 214 -35.10 -33.42 82.60
CA ASN A 214 -36.24 -33.92 81.86
C ASN A 214 -36.05 -35.41 81.49
N GLN A 215 -35.75 -36.27 82.49
CA GLN A 215 -35.61 -37.73 82.35
C GLN A 215 -36.95 -38.39 81.97
N ILE A 216 -37.34 -38.19 80.72
CA ILE A 216 -38.40 -38.86 80.00
C ILE A 216 -37.71 -39.44 78.77
N GLN A 217 -37.06 -40.59 78.96
CA GLN A 217 -37.08 -41.61 77.94
C GLN A 217 -38.17 -42.56 78.40
N SER A 218 -39.28 -42.63 77.65
CA SER A 218 -40.20 -43.76 77.81
C SER A 218 -39.44 -45.01 77.42
N GLU A 219 -39.24 -45.90 78.38
CA GLU A 219 -38.65 -47.22 78.18
C GLU A 219 -39.74 -48.26 78.42
N ILE A 220 -39.90 -49.18 77.47
CA ILE A 220 -40.76 -50.35 77.63
C ILE A 220 -39.90 -51.59 77.42
N SER A 221 -39.68 -52.34 78.50
CA SER A 221 -39.03 -53.66 78.44
C SER A 221 -39.94 -54.64 77.70
N ILE A 222 -39.37 -55.32 76.70
CA ILE A 222 -40.05 -56.23 75.77
C ILE A 222 -39.81 -57.67 76.21
N ASP A 223 -38.56 -58.02 76.47
CA ASP A 223 -38.17 -59.26 77.17
C ASP A 223 -36.82 -59.06 77.86
N ASP A 224 -36.75 -59.41 79.14
CA ASP A 224 -35.54 -59.28 79.97
C ASP A 224 -34.52 -60.41 79.76
N ALA A 225 -34.80 -61.37 78.86
CA ALA A 225 -34.01 -62.58 78.63
C ALA A 225 -33.77 -63.49 79.87
N GLU A 226 -34.35 -63.17 81.03
CA GLU A 226 -34.24 -63.93 82.28
C GLU A 226 -34.98 -65.27 82.23
N THR A 227 -35.85 -65.45 81.23
CA THR A 227 -36.70 -66.63 81.10
C THR A 227 -36.55 -67.27 79.73
N LEU A 228 -36.31 -68.60 79.71
CA LEU A 228 -35.97 -69.34 78.50
C LEU A 228 -36.97 -69.11 77.36
N TRP A 229 -36.45 -68.88 76.15
CA TRP A 229 -37.23 -68.75 74.92
C TRP A 229 -37.61 -70.13 74.36
N ASN A 230 -38.54 -70.18 73.41
CA ASN A 230 -38.99 -71.43 72.81
C ASN A 230 -38.09 -71.84 71.64
N GLU A 231 -37.62 -73.10 71.68
CA GLU A 231 -36.85 -73.75 70.60
C GLU A 231 -37.73 -74.09 69.39
N ILE A 232 -37.24 -73.78 68.19
CA ILE A 232 -37.89 -74.18 66.93
C ILE A 232 -37.38 -75.59 66.53
N HIS A 233 -38.31 -76.55 66.49
CA HIS A 233 -38.02 -77.98 66.35
C HIS A 233 -37.64 -78.41 64.90
N SER A 234 -36.56 -77.84 64.37
CA SER A 234 -35.96 -78.18 63.07
C SER A 234 -34.55 -77.61 62.88
N THR A 235 -34.18 -76.55 63.60
CA THR A 235 -33.00 -75.71 63.31
C THR A 235 -31.68 -76.25 63.87
N GLY A 236 -31.73 -77.23 64.78
CA GLY A 236 -30.53 -77.76 65.45
C GLY A 236 -29.89 -76.81 66.48
N VAL A 237 -30.51 -75.66 66.75
CA VAL A 237 -30.14 -74.74 67.83
C VAL A 237 -30.74 -75.22 69.15
N SER A 238 -29.98 -75.16 70.24
CA SER A 238 -30.48 -75.43 71.60
C SER A 238 -30.34 -74.20 72.50
N LEU A 239 -31.35 -73.98 73.35
CA LEU A 239 -31.44 -72.80 74.20
C LEU A 239 -31.13 -73.12 75.66
N ALA A 240 -30.39 -72.24 76.32
CA ALA A 240 -30.12 -72.29 77.75
C ALA A 240 -30.16 -70.88 78.36
N LEU A 241 -30.35 -70.79 79.67
CA LEU A 241 -30.07 -69.58 80.44
C LEU A 241 -28.66 -69.64 81.00
N ASP A 242 -27.85 -68.61 80.78
CA ASP A 242 -26.48 -68.52 81.30
C ASP A 242 -26.41 -67.59 82.52
N GLN A 243 -26.06 -68.14 83.68
CA GLN A 243 -25.90 -67.42 84.95
C GLN A 243 -24.50 -66.80 85.14
N ALA A 244 -23.54 -67.11 84.27
CA ALA A 244 -22.18 -66.60 84.33
C ALA A 244 -21.92 -65.46 83.34
N THR A 245 -22.79 -65.31 82.33
CA THR A 245 -22.66 -64.35 81.24
C THR A 245 -23.97 -63.59 81.08
N PHE A 246 -24.06 -62.35 81.59
CA PHE A 246 -25.19 -61.44 81.41
C PHE A 246 -24.71 -59.98 81.56
N VAL A 247 -25.56 -59.02 81.22
CA VAL A 247 -25.36 -57.57 81.37
C VAL A 247 -26.27 -57.02 82.46
N GLU A 248 -27.57 -57.27 82.36
CA GLU A 248 -28.58 -56.83 83.33
C GLU A 248 -29.24 -58.05 84.01
N GLY A 249 -29.98 -57.84 85.09
CA GLY A 249 -30.63 -58.95 85.82
C GLY A 249 -29.65 -59.94 86.51
N GLY A 250 -29.66 -61.20 86.04
CA GLY A 250 -29.02 -62.36 86.65
C GLY A 250 -28.88 -63.60 85.72
N HIS A 251 -29.44 -63.58 84.52
CA HIS A 251 -29.24 -64.56 83.45
C HIS A 251 -29.18 -63.85 82.09
N SER A 252 -28.72 -64.53 81.04
CA SER A 252 -29.06 -64.14 79.67
C SER A 252 -29.47 -65.35 78.83
N LEU A 253 -30.14 -65.10 77.71
CA LEU A 253 -30.53 -66.16 76.78
C LEU A 253 -29.31 -66.58 75.96
N LYS A 254 -28.86 -67.81 76.14
CA LYS A 254 -27.79 -68.43 75.34
C LYS A 254 -28.38 -69.33 74.25
N LEU A 255 -28.05 -69.06 73.01
CA LEU A 255 -28.33 -69.87 71.83
C LEU A 255 -27.08 -70.66 71.45
N GLU A 256 -27.07 -71.98 71.67
CA GLU A 256 -25.99 -72.87 71.23
C GLU A 256 -26.29 -73.38 69.81
N LEU A 257 -25.34 -73.18 68.89
CA LEU A 257 -25.55 -73.32 67.44
C LEU A 257 -25.00 -74.66 66.90
N PRO A 258 -25.62 -75.25 65.86
CA PRO A 258 -25.22 -76.55 65.33
C PRO A 258 -23.85 -76.50 64.63
N ARG A 259 -22.98 -77.48 64.95
CA ARG A 259 -21.60 -77.57 64.40
C ARG A 259 -21.51 -77.83 62.88
N LEU A 260 -22.60 -78.21 62.24
CA LEU A 260 -22.68 -78.52 60.82
C LEU A 260 -24.05 -78.02 60.30
N ILE A 261 -24.08 -76.81 59.76
CA ILE A 261 -25.21 -76.30 58.99
C ILE A 261 -25.11 -76.97 57.60
N GLY A 262 -25.81 -78.08 57.41
CA GLY A 262 -25.73 -78.87 56.18
C GLY A 262 -27.01 -78.78 55.35
N ASP A 263 -26.92 -78.10 54.20
CA ASP A 263 -27.84 -78.16 53.04
C ASP A 263 -29.37 -78.14 53.30
N HIS A 264 -29.83 -77.56 54.42
CA HIS A 264 -31.27 -77.43 54.70
C HIS A 264 -31.69 -76.02 55.10
N GLU A 265 -32.48 -75.45 54.18
CA GLU A 265 -33.71 -74.68 54.41
C GLU A 265 -33.58 -73.27 55.01
N ASP A 266 -33.57 -72.33 54.05
CA ASP A 266 -34.21 -71.02 54.04
C ASP A 266 -33.61 -69.88 54.90
N ASP A 267 -32.90 -69.02 54.18
CA ASP A 267 -32.77 -67.57 54.38
C ASP A 267 -33.96 -66.97 55.17
N GLY A 268 -33.69 -66.40 56.35
CA GLY A 268 -34.75 -65.86 57.23
C GLY A 268 -35.38 -66.86 58.21
N THR A 269 -34.82 -68.07 58.40
CA THR A 269 -35.34 -69.06 59.36
C THR A 269 -35.20 -68.62 60.82
N VAL A 270 -36.34 -68.59 61.53
CA VAL A 270 -36.43 -68.29 62.97
C VAL A 270 -35.86 -69.44 63.80
N ILE A 271 -34.92 -69.13 64.70
CA ILE A 271 -34.21 -70.11 65.54
C ILE A 271 -34.69 -70.13 66.99
N ALA A 272 -35.16 -69.00 67.51
CA ALA A 272 -35.67 -68.85 68.87
C ALA A 272 -36.80 -67.83 68.89
N LYS A 273 -37.89 -68.09 69.66
CA LYS A 273 -38.99 -67.12 69.80
C LYS A 273 -39.57 -67.01 71.21
N LYS A 274 -40.07 -65.83 71.53
CA LYS A 274 -40.68 -65.46 72.80
C LYS A 274 -42.01 -64.75 72.55
N PRO A 275 -43.14 -65.49 72.60
CA PRO A 275 -44.46 -64.88 72.61
C PRO A 275 -44.75 -64.30 73.99
N PHE A 276 -45.41 -63.14 74.02
CA PHE A 276 -45.93 -62.49 75.22
C PHE A 276 -47.39 -62.06 75.01
N SER A 277 -48.03 -61.51 76.03
CA SER A 277 -49.34 -60.86 75.86
C SER A 277 -49.16 -59.53 75.14
N VAL A 278 -50.06 -59.24 74.19
CA VAL A 278 -50.11 -58.00 73.38
C VAL A 278 -49.52 -56.78 74.11
N LEU A 279 -48.43 -56.25 73.55
CA LEU A 279 -47.67 -55.13 74.07
C LEU A 279 -47.78 -53.95 73.10
N ASN A 280 -48.14 -52.78 73.63
CA ASN A 280 -48.14 -51.54 72.86
C ASN A 280 -46.78 -50.86 73.03
N LEU A 281 -46.09 -50.64 71.91
CA LEU A 281 -44.78 -50.00 71.79
C LEU A 281 -44.86 -48.73 70.91
N SER A 282 -46.07 -48.22 70.65
CA SER A 282 -46.29 -47.02 69.84
C SER A 282 -45.67 -45.79 70.50
N GLY A 283 -44.92 -45.01 69.72
CA GLY A 283 -44.24 -43.79 70.22
C GLY A 283 -42.90 -44.04 70.91
N LEU A 284 -42.25 -45.18 70.66
CA LEU A 284 -40.83 -45.42 70.96
C LEU A 284 -40.03 -45.30 69.67
N ASP A 285 -38.95 -44.52 69.67
CA ASP A 285 -38.17 -44.21 68.46
C ASP A 285 -37.16 -45.29 68.08
N HIS A 286 -36.67 -46.06 69.06
CA HIS A 286 -35.58 -47.01 68.91
C HIS A 286 -35.87 -48.33 69.65
N LEU A 287 -35.36 -49.42 69.11
CA LEU A 287 -35.25 -50.72 69.79
C LEU A 287 -33.80 -50.89 70.27
N GLU A 288 -33.62 -51.19 71.56
CA GLU A 288 -32.32 -51.49 72.17
C GLU A 288 -32.27 -52.92 72.73
N PHE A 289 -31.13 -53.57 72.58
CA PHE A 289 -30.84 -54.87 73.19
C PHE A 289 -29.33 -55.15 73.27
N TRP A 290 -28.92 -56.00 74.20
CA TRP A 290 -27.55 -56.47 74.31
C TRP A 290 -27.34 -57.79 73.59
N VAL A 291 -26.24 -57.90 72.86
CA VAL A 291 -25.85 -59.13 72.17
C VAL A 291 -24.35 -59.40 72.30
N ARG A 292 -23.98 -60.68 72.36
CA ARG A 292 -22.59 -61.16 72.46
C ARG A 292 -22.43 -62.49 71.74
N SER A 293 -21.25 -62.76 71.18
CA SER A 293 -20.90 -64.09 70.66
C SER A 293 -19.55 -64.58 71.17
N ASP A 294 -19.29 -65.89 71.03
CA ASP A 294 -18.00 -66.53 71.31
C ASP A 294 -17.07 -66.58 70.09
N ALA A 295 -17.47 -65.96 68.98
CA ALA A 295 -16.65 -65.73 67.79
C ALA A 295 -16.96 -64.36 67.18
N THR A 296 -16.10 -63.88 66.28
CA THR A 296 -16.40 -62.69 65.46
C THR A 296 -17.48 -63.03 64.43
N ILE A 297 -18.52 -62.19 64.34
CA ILE A 297 -19.65 -62.35 63.40
C ILE A 297 -19.75 -61.11 62.51
N GLY A 298 -20.00 -61.31 61.23
CA GLY A 298 -20.26 -60.21 60.28
C GLY A 298 -21.67 -59.61 60.43
N SER A 299 -21.79 -58.32 60.14
CA SER A 299 -23.05 -57.57 60.16
C SER A 299 -24.12 -58.22 59.30
N GLY A 300 -25.34 -58.27 59.83
CA GLY A 300 -26.48 -58.89 59.15
C GLY A 300 -26.37 -60.42 59.05
N TYR A 301 -25.64 -61.11 59.94
CA TYR A 301 -25.72 -62.58 60.01
C TYR A 301 -26.95 -63.06 60.82
N PHE A 302 -27.27 -62.34 61.90
CA PHE A 302 -28.46 -62.54 62.71
C PHE A 302 -29.38 -61.33 62.63
N GLU A 303 -30.68 -61.57 62.80
CA GLU A 303 -31.70 -60.53 62.86
C GLU A 303 -32.62 -60.79 64.06
N LEU A 304 -32.85 -59.73 64.84
CA LEU A 304 -33.92 -59.71 65.84
C LEU A 304 -35.22 -59.26 65.14
N VAL A 305 -36.32 -59.95 65.40
CA VAL A 305 -37.59 -59.73 64.71
C VAL A 305 -38.72 -59.59 65.72
N ILE A 306 -39.48 -58.51 65.56
CA ILE A 306 -40.70 -58.21 66.31
C ILE A 306 -41.91 -58.61 65.45
N TYR A 307 -42.90 -59.30 66.02
CA TYR A 307 -44.03 -59.90 65.28
C TYR A 307 -45.40 -59.69 65.95
N ASP A 308 -46.45 -59.68 65.14
CA ASP A 308 -47.88 -59.51 65.52
C ASP A 308 -48.69 -60.82 65.54
N ASP A 309 -48.20 -61.89 64.90
CA ASP A 309 -48.87 -63.20 64.85
C ASP A 309 -47.93 -64.32 65.33
N PHE A 310 -48.27 -64.98 66.45
CA PHE A 310 -47.44 -66.04 67.04
C PHE A 310 -47.44 -67.39 66.28
N GLU A 311 -48.42 -67.65 65.41
CA GLU A 311 -48.53 -68.88 64.60
C GLU A 311 -47.73 -68.76 63.29
N LEU A 312 -47.80 -67.59 62.63
CA LEU A 312 -47.17 -67.32 61.34
C LEU A 312 -45.81 -66.61 61.44
N ILE A 313 -45.52 -65.93 62.56
CA ILE A 313 -44.30 -65.13 62.80
C ILE A 313 -44.05 -64.15 61.65
N VAL A 314 -45.09 -63.36 61.30
CA VAL A 314 -44.97 -62.30 60.31
C VAL A 314 -44.15 -61.15 60.94
N PRO A 315 -43.01 -60.74 60.35
CA PRO A 315 -42.25 -59.62 60.89
C PRO A 315 -43.04 -58.31 60.75
N ILE A 316 -43.30 -57.62 61.86
CA ILE A 316 -43.66 -56.20 61.86
C ILE A 316 -42.43 -55.41 61.39
N GLU A 317 -41.28 -55.69 62.02
CA GLU A 317 -40.01 -55.07 61.70
C GLU A 317 -38.83 -56.01 62.01
N ILE A 318 -37.72 -55.79 61.30
CA ILE A 318 -36.53 -56.65 61.29
C ILE A 318 -35.32 -55.78 61.63
N PHE A 319 -34.62 -56.15 62.68
CA PHE A 319 -33.48 -55.43 63.23
C PHE A 319 -32.19 -56.23 62.98
N PRO A 320 -31.39 -55.88 61.95
CA PRO A 320 -30.15 -56.57 61.67
C PRO A 320 -29.14 -56.33 62.78
N ILE A 321 -28.50 -57.41 63.25
CA ILE A 321 -27.45 -57.33 64.26
C ILE A 321 -26.15 -56.89 63.56
N PRO A 322 -25.44 -55.86 64.06
CA PRO A 322 -24.21 -55.35 63.46
C PRO A 322 -23.04 -56.34 63.59
N ASP A 323 -21.86 -55.98 63.07
CA ASP A 323 -20.63 -56.75 63.28
C ASP A 323 -20.38 -56.95 64.79
N LEU A 324 -20.12 -58.18 65.22
CA LEU A 324 -19.85 -58.52 66.62
C LEU A 324 -18.41 -58.95 66.80
N GLU A 325 -17.72 -58.38 67.79
CA GLU A 325 -16.39 -58.83 68.23
C GLU A 325 -16.48 -60.05 69.17
N GLU A 326 -15.49 -60.94 69.10
CA GLU A 326 -15.45 -62.15 69.91
C GLU A 326 -15.46 -61.82 71.41
N ASN A 327 -16.38 -62.44 72.15
CA ASN A 327 -16.56 -62.36 73.59
C ASN A 327 -16.93 -60.97 74.15
N VAL A 328 -17.24 -59.97 73.30
CA VAL A 328 -17.66 -58.61 73.68
C VAL A 328 -19.19 -58.49 73.72
N TRP A 329 -19.72 -57.80 74.74
CA TRP A 329 -21.12 -57.35 74.76
C TRP A 329 -21.27 -56.06 73.96
N THR A 330 -22.13 -56.09 72.95
CA THR A 330 -22.48 -54.96 72.08
C THR A 330 -23.92 -54.57 72.36
N ILE A 331 -24.17 -53.29 72.66
CA ILE A 331 -25.53 -52.75 72.64
C ILE A 331 -25.90 -52.43 71.20
N VAL A 332 -26.99 -53.00 70.73
CA VAL A 332 -27.62 -52.65 69.46
C VAL A 332 -28.69 -51.62 69.77
N SER A 333 -28.67 -50.47 69.09
CA SER A 333 -29.71 -49.44 69.18
C SER A 333 -30.11 -49.06 67.76
N SER A 334 -31.32 -49.45 67.37
CA SER A 334 -31.79 -49.37 65.98
C SER A 334 -33.09 -48.59 65.91
N PRO A 335 -33.24 -47.64 64.97
CA PRO A 335 -34.46 -46.85 64.85
C PRO A 335 -35.65 -47.73 64.42
N ILE A 336 -36.82 -47.44 64.96
CA ILE A 336 -38.10 -48.07 64.60
C ILE A 336 -38.68 -47.32 63.41
N SER A 337 -38.87 -48.01 62.28
CA SER A 337 -39.20 -47.41 60.99
C SER A 337 -40.66 -47.00 60.85
N ASN A 338 -41.55 -47.54 61.69
CA ASN A 338 -43.00 -47.31 61.60
C ASN A 338 -43.68 -47.18 62.98
N LEU A 339 -43.36 -46.08 63.67
CA LEU A 339 -43.77 -45.73 65.04
C LEU A 339 -45.29 -45.89 65.33
N ASP A 340 -46.13 -45.72 64.31
CA ASP A 340 -47.60 -45.76 64.42
C ASP A 340 -48.19 -47.18 64.35
N SER A 341 -47.42 -48.22 64.04
CA SER A 341 -47.94 -49.58 63.74
C SER A 341 -47.59 -50.66 64.77
N TRP A 342 -47.09 -50.27 65.94
CA TRP A 342 -46.65 -51.18 67.01
C TRP A 342 -47.62 -51.19 68.20
N ASP A 343 -48.92 -51.09 67.95
CA ASP A 343 -49.94 -51.12 69.01
C ASP A 343 -50.34 -52.53 69.47
N ASP A 344 -50.23 -53.53 68.58
CA ASP A 344 -50.57 -54.94 68.82
C ASP A 344 -49.36 -55.90 68.65
N VAL A 345 -48.25 -55.71 69.40
CA VAL A 345 -47.08 -56.61 69.30
C VAL A 345 -47.26 -57.88 70.14
N GLU A 346 -47.09 -59.08 69.56
CA GLU A 346 -47.30 -60.38 70.23
C GLU A 346 -46.02 -61.15 70.58
N GLY A 347 -44.86 -60.76 70.07
CA GLY A 347 -43.61 -61.37 70.50
C GLY A 347 -42.32 -60.87 69.82
N VAL A 348 -41.21 -61.44 70.29
CA VAL A 348 -39.85 -61.22 69.76
C VAL A 348 -39.21 -62.55 69.38
N SER A 349 -38.34 -62.55 68.37
CA SER A 349 -37.63 -63.74 67.90
C SER A 349 -36.25 -63.39 67.33
N ILE A 350 -35.35 -64.38 67.28
CA ILE A 350 -34.09 -64.30 66.51
C ILE A 350 -34.19 -65.24 65.32
N ARG A 351 -33.69 -64.79 64.16
CA ARG A 351 -33.53 -65.58 62.95
C ARG A 351 -32.13 -65.41 62.34
N PHE A 352 -31.75 -66.33 61.46
CA PHE A 352 -30.67 -66.07 60.51
C PHE A 352 -31.14 -65.04 59.48
N SER A 353 -30.24 -64.16 59.02
CA SER A 353 -30.56 -63.24 57.93
C SER A 353 -30.76 -63.95 56.59
N SER A 354 -31.38 -63.25 55.64
CA SER A 354 -31.59 -63.70 54.28
C SER A 354 -30.48 -63.36 53.28
N ASP A 355 -29.39 -62.70 53.71
CA ASP A 355 -28.29 -62.28 52.83
C ASP A 355 -26.93 -62.59 53.48
N THR A 356 -26.57 -63.88 53.56
CA THR A 356 -25.35 -64.31 54.27
C THR A 356 -24.18 -64.63 53.33
N ALA A 357 -23.14 -63.81 53.44
CA ALA A 357 -21.78 -64.17 53.04
C ALA A 357 -21.17 -65.18 54.04
N GLU A 358 -20.09 -65.88 53.64
CA GLU A 358 -19.43 -66.91 54.47
C GLU A 358 -18.89 -66.34 55.81
N VAL A 359 -19.33 -66.89 56.95
CA VAL A 359 -18.83 -66.57 58.31
C VAL A 359 -18.47 -67.87 59.05
N PRO A 360 -17.34 -67.93 59.80
CA PRO A 360 -16.89 -69.16 60.47
C PRO A 360 -17.73 -69.53 61.71
N PHE A 361 -17.68 -70.82 62.08
CA PHE A 361 -18.42 -71.47 63.16
C PHE A 361 -18.39 -70.71 64.52
N ASN A 362 -19.46 -69.97 64.82
CA ASN A 362 -19.82 -69.61 66.19
C ASN A 362 -20.40 -70.83 66.92
N GLN A 363 -20.19 -70.93 68.23
CA GLN A 363 -20.79 -71.99 69.05
C GLN A 363 -21.88 -71.45 69.98
N ALA A 364 -21.85 -70.15 70.31
CA ALA A 364 -22.90 -69.50 71.06
C ALA A 364 -23.13 -68.02 70.69
N LEU A 365 -24.41 -67.63 70.73
CA LEU A 365 -24.88 -66.24 70.78
C LEU A 365 -25.58 -66.05 72.14
N TRP A 366 -25.38 -64.90 72.77
CA TRP A 366 -26.11 -64.47 73.96
C TRP A 366 -26.91 -63.21 73.63
N LEU A 367 -28.16 -63.16 74.12
CA LEU A 367 -29.07 -62.00 74.04
C LEU A 367 -29.50 -61.62 75.45
N ASP A 368 -29.54 -60.32 75.75
CA ASP A 368 -29.96 -59.77 77.04
C ASP A 368 -30.70 -58.42 76.90
N ASP A 369 -31.60 -58.13 77.85
CA ASP A 369 -32.42 -56.91 78.00
C ASP A 369 -32.92 -56.26 76.68
N VAL A 370 -33.99 -56.81 76.09
CA VAL A 370 -34.65 -56.25 74.90
C VAL A 370 -35.71 -55.23 75.31
N LYS A 371 -35.63 -54.02 74.76
CA LYS A 371 -36.51 -52.88 75.11
C LYS A 371 -36.71 -51.89 73.96
N GLY A 372 -37.75 -51.08 74.05
CA GLY A 372 -37.94 -49.89 73.19
C GLY A 372 -37.74 -48.59 73.97
N VAL A 373 -37.18 -47.56 73.33
CA VAL A 373 -36.83 -46.25 73.94
C VAL A 373 -37.17 -45.05 73.04
N ASP A 374 -37.51 -43.91 73.64
CA ASP A 374 -37.69 -42.58 73.00
C ASP A 374 -36.36 -41.78 73.03
N ILE A 375 -35.99 -41.13 71.91
CA ILE A 375 -34.80 -40.28 71.80
C ILE A 375 -35.19 -38.81 71.61
N ASN A 376 -35.24 -38.08 72.72
CA ASN A 376 -35.62 -36.68 72.79
C ASN A 376 -34.86 -35.78 71.76
N PRO A 377 -35.56 -35.12 70.81
CA PRO A 377 -34.96 -34.50 69.61
C PRO A 377 -34.10 -33.26 69.87
N ILE A 378 -34.03 -32.79 71.12
CA ILE A 378 -33.19 -31.64 71.54
C ILE A 378 -31.99 -32.03 72.41
N CYS A 379 -31.72 -33.33 72.56
CA CYS A 379 -30.66 -33.84 73.44
C CYS A 379 -29.41 -34.38 72.72
N SER A 380 -29.38 -34.38 71.39
CA SER A 380 -28.16 -34.64 70.60
C SER A 380 -27.28 -33.39 70.47
N SER A 381 -25.95 -33.54 70.39
CA SER A 381 -25.05 -32.43 70.06
C SER A 381 -25.37 -31.77 68.72
N ASP A 382 -25.98 -32.54 67.81
CA ASP A 382 -26.25 -32.15 66.43
C ASP A 382 -27.57 -31.36 66.30
N SER A 383 -28.37 -31.30 67.38
CA SER A 383 -29.59 -30.49 67.44
C SER A 383 -29.33 -29.00 67.72
N LEU A 384 -28.07 -28.53 67.66
CA LEU A 384 -27.67 -27.15 67.96
C LEU A 384 -27.08 -26.46 66.72
N PRO A 385 -27.57 -25.26 66.31
CA PRO A 385 -28.66 -24.51 66.93
C PRO A 385 -30.02 -25.20 66.75
N LEU A 386 -30.92 -25.02 67.72
CA LEU A 386 -32.25 -25.60 67.70
C LEU A 386 -33.04 -25.10 66.48
N SER A 387 -33.66 -26.04 65.75
CA SER A 387 -34.62 -25.73 64.68
C SER A 387 -35.89 -25.04 65.22
N GLU A 388 -36.69 -24.41 64.34
CA GLU A 388 -37.99 -23.86 64.75
C GLU A 388 -38.90 -24.92 65.39
N GLU A 389 -38.83 -26.16 64.91
CA GLU A 389 -39.59 -27.29 65.47
C GLU A 389 -39.07 -27.71 66.85
N SER A 390 -37.75 -27.81 67.01
CA SER A 390 -37.08 -28.04 68.30
C SER A 390 -37.41 -26.96 69.34
N ILE A 391 -37.47 -25.69 68.91
CA ILE A 391 -37.86 -24.55 69.76
C ILE A 391 -39.35 -24.65 70.15
N ARG A 392 -40.23 -25.02 69.21
CA ARG A 392 -41.66 -25.23 69.47
C ARG A 392 -41.88 -26.36 70.49
N PHE A 393 -41.29 -27.53 70.26
CA PHE A 393 -41.32 -28.66 71.19
C PHE A 393 -40.86 -28.27 72.60
N LEU A 394 -39.75 -27.53 72.70
CA LEU A 394 -39.21 -27.04 73.96
C LEU A 394 -40.14 -26.00 74.63
N SER A 395 -40.81 -25.14 73.85
CA SER A 395 -41.80 -24.19 74.37
C SER A 395 -43.04 -24.92 74.91
N ASP A 396 -43.57 -25.89 74.17
CA ASP A 396 -44.73 -26.69 74.58
C ASP A 396 -44.41 -27.49 75.86
N THR A 397 -43.20 -28.07 75.93
CA THR A 397 -42.68 -28.76 77.13
C THR A 397 -42.56 -27.82 78.33
N VAL A 398 -42.06 -26.60 78.12
CA VAL A 398 -41.98 -25.56 79.16
C VAL A 398 -43.36 -25.19 79.68
N ASP A 399 -44.33 -24.96 78.79
CA ASP A 399 -45.68 -24.53 79.15
C ASP A 399 -46.45 -25.64 79.89
N ALA A 400 -46.37 -26.90 79.43
CA ALA A 400 -46.90 -28.05 80.14
C ALA A 400 -46.30 -28.19 81.56
N SER A 401 -44.97 -28.01 81.66
CA SER A 401 -44.22 -28.15 82.92
C SER A 401 -44.55 -27.07 83.97
N THR A 402 -45.12 -25.91 83.57
CA THR A 402 -45.44 -24.81 84.51
C THR A 402 -46.40 -25.20 85.63
N SER A 403 -47.15 -26.28 85.48
CA SER A 403 -48.12 -26.77 86.46
C SER A 403 -47.61 -27.89 87.39
N ALA A 404 -46.50 -28.57 87.03
CA ALA A 404 -46.05 -29.79 87.70
C ALA A 404 -44.56 -29.82 88.09
N ASN A 405 -43.68 -29.17 87.32
CA ASN A 405 -42.24 -29.14 87.61
C ASN A 405 -41.61 -27.80 87.19
N SER A 406 -41.47 -26.87 88.13
CA SER A 406 -40.93 -25.53 87.89
C SER A 406 -39.48 -25.51 87.41
N SER A 407 -38.69 -26.56 87.71
CA SER A 407 -37.27 -26.63 87.31
C SER A 407 -37.09 -26.84 85.81
N VAL A 408 -37.87 -27.76 85.20
CA VAL A 408 -37.88 -28.00 83.75
C VAL A 408 -38.32 -26.73 83.00
N ALA A 409 -39.37 -26.06 83.49
CA ALA A 409 -39.86 -24.82 82.89
C ALA A 409 -38.84 -23.67 82.93
N GLU A 410 -37.99 -23.59 83.97
CA GLU A 410 -36.94 -22.57 84.06
C GLU A 410 -35.70 -22.91 83.22
N ILE A 411 -35.23 -24.16 83.24
CA ILE A 411 -34.10 -24.60 82.42
C ILE A 411 -34.46 -24.52 80.92
N GLY A 412 -35.67 -24.92 80.51
CA GLY A 412 -36.11 -24.82 79.12
C GLY A 412 -36.18 -23.38 78.60
N LYS A 413 -36.65 -22.42 79.42
CA LYS A 413 -36.59 -20.98 79.10
C LYS A 413 -35.15 -20.49 78.94
N ASN A 414 -34.25 -20.94 79.80
CA ASN A 414 -32.82 -20.63 79.69
C ASN A 414 -32.19 -21.26 78.44
N PHE A 415 -32.64 -22.46 78.03
CA PHE A 415 -32.18 -23.13 76.81
C PHE A 415 -32.60 -22.37 75.55
N ILE A 416 -33.89 -22.01 75.41
CA ILE A 416 -34.37 -21.16 74.30
C ILE A 416 -33.59 -19.82 74.26
N LYS A 417 -33.41 -19.18 75.41
CA LYS A 417 -32.66 -17.90 75.50
C LYS A 417 -31.19 -18.05 75.10
N SER A 418 -30.54 -19.13 75.52
CA SER A 418 -29.14 -19.42 75.17
C SER A 418 -29.01 -19.76 73.68
N ASN A 419 -29.97 -20.51 73.12
CA ASN A 419 -30.01 -20.82 71.68
C ASN A 419 -30.13 -19.54 70.86
N ASN A 420 -31.07 -18.66 71.20
CA ASN A 420 -31.21 -17.37 70.53
C ASN A 420 -29.94 -16.51 70.64
N SER A 421 -29.26 -16.54 71.80
CA SER A 421 -28.00 -15.82 71.99
C SER A 421 -26.87 -16.38 71.10
N TYR A 422 -26.82 -17.70 70.94
CA TYR A 422 -25.89 -18.37 70.02
C TYR A 422 -26.21 -18.06 68.55
N VAL A 423 -27.48 -18.12 68.13
CA VAL A 423 -27.91 -17.77 66.77
C VAL A 423 -27.56 -16.32 66.43
N THR A 424 -27.90 -15.35 67.31
CA THR A 424 -27.49 -13.96 67.11
C THR A 424 -25.96 -13.80 67.03
N SER A 425 -25.18 -14.62 67.75
CA SER A 425 -23.73 -14.59 67.64
C SER A 425 -23.17 -15.17 66.35
N LEU A 426 -23.93 -16.01 65.63
CA LEU A 426 -23.61 -16.47 64.27
C LEU A 426 -23.90 -15.34 63.27
N ASP A 427 -25.05 -14.67 63.38
CA ASP A 427 -25.39 -13.51 62.55
C ASP A 427 -24.33 -12.38 62.71
N ASP A 428 -23.93 -12.06 63.94
CA ASP A 428 -22.88 -11.08 64.24
C ASP A 428 -21.53 -11.45 63.59
N ARG A 429 -21.18 -12.74 63.57
CA ARG A 429 -19.95 -13.25 62.93
C ARG A 429 -20.02 -13.09 61.42
N ASP A 430 -21.17 -13.39 60.83
CA ASP A 430 -21.36 -13.33 59.37
C ASP A 430 -21.38 -11.88 58.88
N VAL A 431 -21.99 -10.97 59.66
CA VAL A 431 -21.90 -9.51 59.44
C VAL A 431 -20.46 -9.00 59.58
N ALA A 432 -19.72 -9.43 60.62
CA ALA A 432 -18.31 -9.06 60.77
C ALA A 432 -17.46 -9.55 59.58
N THR A 433 -17.71 -10.77 59.11
CA THR A 433 -17.01 -11.37 57.96
C THR A 433 -17.34 -10.62 56.65
N ALA A 434 -18.61 -10.28 56.42
CA ALA A 434 -19.01 -9.46 55.28
C ALA A 434 -18.39 -8.05 55.30
N ASN A 435 -18.29 -7.43 56.48
CA ASN A 435 -17.60 -6.14 56.66
C ASN A 435 -16.09 -6.24 56.40
N LEU A 436 -15.44 -7.35 56.76
CA LEU A 436 -14.04 -7.61 56.42
C LEU A 436 -13.87 -7.76 54.91
N VAL A 437 -14.71 -8.57 54.25
CA VAL A 437 -14.69 -8.73 52.78
C VAL A 437 -14.80 -7.35 52.09
N ALA A 438 -15.79 -6.54 52.48
CA ALA A 438 -15.95 -5.19 51.93
C ALA A 438 -14.73 -4.27 52.14
N ALA A 439 -14.09 -4.35 53.32
CA ALA A 439 -12.85 -3.61 53.59
C ALA A 439 -11.67 -4.10 52.72
N THR A 440 -11.49 -5.42 52.59
CA THR A 440 -10.43 -6.00 51.76
C THR A 440 -10.62 -5.68 50.27
N THR A 441 -11.85 -5.78 49.74
CA THR A 441 -12.15 -5.35 48.36
C THR A 441 -11.79 -3.88 48.17
N LYS A 442 -12.19 -3.02 49.11
CA LYS A 442 -11.87 -1.59 49.00
C LYS A 442 -10.38 -1.31 49.09
N ARG A 443 -9.61 -2.14 49.80
CA ARG A 443 -8.15 -2.05 49.85
C ARG A 443 -7.48 -2.52 48.55
N THR A 444 -7.99 -3.58 47.93
CA THR A 444 -7.48 -4.07 46.63
C THR A 444 -7.81 -3.13 45.47
N GLU A 445 -8.96 -2.42 45.53
CA GLU A 445 -9.29 -1.33 44.59
C GLU A 445 -8.29 -0.15 44.64
N LEU A 446 -7.44 -0.05 45.68
CA LEU A 446 -6.41 0.99 45.80
C LEU A 446 -5.02 0.51 45.33
N ASP A 447 -4.81 -0.80 45.16
CA ASP A 447 -3.57 -1.35 44.60
C ASP A 447 -3.57 -1.33 43.07
N ASP A 448 -4.74 -1.30 42.44
CA ASP A 448 -4.92 -1.14 40.99
C ASP A 448 -5.71 0.16 40.70
N PRO A 449 -5.02 1.32 40.56
CA PRO A 449 -5.67 2.62 40.47
C PRO A 449 -6.42 2.85 39.14
N LEU A 450 -6.25 1.96 38.15
CA LEU A 450 -6.74 2.17 36.79
C LEU A 450 -7.45 0.93 36.24
N SER A 451 -8.78 0.98 36.16
CA SER A 451 -9.55 -0.14 35.61
C SER A 451 -9.23 -0.43 34.13
N ASP A 452 -9.38 -1.69 33.71
CA ASP A 452 -9.24 -2.12 32.30
C ASP A 452 -10.03 -1.20 31.33
N ALA A 453 -11.23 -0.76 31.74
CA ALA A 453 -12.09 0.08 30.91
C ALA A 453 -11.59 1.52 30.79
N GLU A 454 -10.94 2.06 31.81
CA GLU A 454 -10.36 3.41 31.81
C GLU A 454 -8.99 3.42 31.12
N SER A 455 -8.17 2.38 31.32
CA SER A 455 -6.89 2.24 30.63
C SER A 455 -7.05 2.20 29.10
N VAL A 456 -8.03 1.45 28.60
CA VAL A 456 -8.38 1.40 27.17
C VAL A 456 -8.83 2.77 26.65
N GLN A 457 -9.59 3.54 27.44
CA GLN A 457 -10.04 4.88 27.04
C GLN A 457 -8.89 5.89 26.96
N LEU A 458 -7.95 5.85 27.92
CA LEU A 458 -6.80 6.74 27.94
C LEU A 458 -5.79 6.40 26.83
N LEU A 459 -5.52 5.13 26.59
CA LEU A 459 -4.68 4.69 25.46
C LEU A 459 -5.30 5.10 24.11
N ALA A 460 -6.60 4.91 23.93
CA ALA A 460 -7.29 5.38 22.71
C ALA A 460 -7.25 6.91 22.54
N ALA A 461 -7.15 7.68 23.63
CA ALA A 461 -6.95 9.13 23.58
C ALA A 461 -5.52 9.50 23.13
N ILE A 462 -4.51 8.72 23.54
CA ILE A 462 -3.12 8.86 23.06
C ILE A 462 -3.05 8.53 21.56
N ASP A 463 -3.56 7.37 21.13
CA ASP A 463 -3.60 6.97 19.71
C ASP A 463 -4.26 8.04 18.81
N SER A 464 -5.37 8.62 19.29
CA SER A 464 -6.08 9.71 18.61
C SER A 464 -5.25 10.99 18.49
N ALA A 465 -4.49 11.33 19.55
CA ALA A 465 -3.60 12.49 19.55
C ALA A 465 -2.36 12.27 18.66
N GLU A 466 -1.76 11.08 18.65
CA GLU A 466 -0.68 10.69 17.74
C GLU A 466 -1.13 10.74 16.25
N ALA A 467 -2.34 10.25 15.96
CA ALA A 467 -2.93 10.36 14.62
C ALA A 467 -3.15 11.83 14.22
N GLY A 468 -3.57 12.67 15.17
CA GLY A 468 -3.67 14.13 14.99
C GLY A 468 -2.33 14.79 14.66
N LEU A 469 -1.26 14.45 15.40
CA LEU A 469 0.10 14.91 15.15
C LEU A 469 0.62 14.45 13.77
N THR A 470 0.41 13.17 13.45
CA THR A 470 0.80 12.59 12.15
C THR A 470 0.11 13.30 10.98
N SER A 471 -1.18 13.62 11.14
CA SER A 471 -1.94 14.39 10.15
C SER A 471 -1.41 15.84 10.00
N ALA A 472 -1.06 16.50 11.10
CA ALA A 472 -0.48 17.84 11.10
C ALA A 472 0.91 17.87 10.44
N LEU A 473 1.76 16.88 10.73
CA LEU A 473 3.08 16.72 10.10
C LEU A 473 2.96 16.45 8.60
N ARG A 474 2.07 15.53 8.19
CA ARG A 474 1.73 15.30 6.78
C ARG A 474 1.32 16.58 6.07
N LYS A 475 0.45 17.39 6.68
CA LYS A 475 -0.01 18.65 6.07
C LYS A 475 1.15 19.65 5.87
N LYS A 476 2.15 19.67 6.76
CA LYS A 476 3.37 20.47 6.57
C LYS A 476 4.24 19.92 5.44
N ASP A 477 4.38 18.59 5.34
CA ASP A 477 5.13 17.92 4.28
C ASP A 477 4.49 18.13 2.90
N ASP A 478 3.16 17.96 2.80
CA ASP A 478 2.36 18.23 1.60
C ASP A 478 2.49 19.70 1.14
N LEU A 479 2.67 20.66 2.07
CA LEU A 479 2.96 22.07 1.73
C LEU A 479 4.40 22.29 1.24
N LEU A 480 5.39 21.65 1.88
CA LEU A 480 6.81 21.77 1.52
C LEU A 480 7.17 21.04 0.22
N GLY A 481 6.45 19.98 -0.13
CA GLY A 481 6.64 19.20 -1.35
C GLY A 481 6.29 19.97 -2.64
N GLY A 482 5.42 20.98 -2.55
CA GLY A 482 5.03 21.83 -3.67
C GLY A 482 4.33 21.07 -4.80
N ALA A 483 4.41 21.59 -6.03
CA ALA A 483 3.95 20.90 -7.23
C ALA A 483 4.89 19.73 -7.58
N SER A 484 4.33 18.63 -8.09
CA SER A 484 5.16 17.47 -8.46
C SER A 484 6.07 17.77 -9.66
N GLU A 485 7.22 17.08 -9.75
CA GLU A 485 8.16 17.23 -10.88
C GLU A 485 7.46 17.02 -12.23
N ASN A 486 6.50 16.10 -12.30
CA ASN A 486 5.72 15.84 -13.52
C ASN A 486 4.80 17.02 -13.89
N GLU A 487 4.20 17.71 -12.91
CA GLU A 487 3.36 18.89 -13.16
C GLU A 487 4.20 20.09 -13.58
N ILE A 488 5.34 20.32 -12.91
CA ILE A 488 6.31 21.37 -13.29
C ILE A 488 6.76 21.13 -14.73
N LYS A 489 7.21 19.91 -15.06
CA LYS A 489 7.74 19.55 -16.39
C LYS A 489 6.67 19.58 -17.49
N LEU A 490 5.42 19.22 -17.17
CA LEU A 490 4.29 19.39 -18.07
C LEU A 490 4.02 20.87 -18.34
N GLN A 491 4.16 21.73 -17.32
CA GLN A 491 3.95 23.16 -17.47
C GLN A 491 5.13 23.86 -18.17
N GLU A 492 6.38 23.44 -17.97
CA GLU A 492 7.54 23.85 -18.78
C GLU A 492 7.32 23.53 -20.26
N LEU A 493 6.77 22.35 -20.59
CA LEU A 493 6.41 21.98 -21.95
C LEU A 493 5.29 22.88 -22.52
N ASN A 494 4.35 23.34 -21.68
CA ASN A 494 3.32 24.30 -22.10
C ASN A 494 3.92 25.69 -22.37
N VAL A 495 4.86 26.16 -21.54
CA VAL A 495 5.63 27.39 -21.80
C VAL A 495 6.42 27.28 -23.10
N ALA A 496 7.11 26.16 -23.35
CA ALA A 496 7.86 25.92 -24.58
C ALA A 496 6.95 25.95 -25.83
N LYS A 497 5.76 25.33 -25.77
CA LYS A 497 4.75 25.39 -26.85
C LYS A 497 4.20 26.80 -27.06
N ALA A 498 3.90 27.52 -25.99
CA ALA A 498 3.39 28.89 -26.09
C ALA A 498 4.45 29.82 -26.70
N ARG A 499 5.73 29.63 -26.34
CA ARG A 499 6.86 30.36 -26.94
C ARG A 499 7.01 30.04 -28.43
N GLN A 500 6.95 28.77 -28.83
CA GLN A 500 6.92 28.40 -30.26
C GLN A 500 5.76 29.06 -31.00
N SER A 501 4.60 29.23 -30.36
CA SER A 501 3.46 29.96 -30.94
C SER A 501 3.72 31.47 -31.08
N VAL A 502 4.53 32.07 -30.20
CA VAL A 502 4.98 33.47 -30.33
C VAL A 502 5.96 33.57 -31.50
N ASP A 503 6.96 32.70 -31.56
CA ASP A 503 7.97 32.67 -32.63
C ASP A 503 7.27 32.53 -34.01
N GLN A 504 6.32 31.60 -34.15
CA GLN A 504 5.55 31.42 -35.38
C GLN A 504 4.68 32.64 -35.75
N ALA A 505 4.10 33.32 -34.76
CA ALA A 505 3.32 34.54 -34.98
C ALA A 505 4.21 35.74 -35.35
N GLN A 506 5.45 35.79 -34.85
CA GLN A 506 6.45 36.77 -35.26
C GLN A 506 6.91 36.55 -36.71
N GLU A 507 7.19 35.30 -37.11
CA GLU A 507 7.46 34.94 -38.50
C GLU A 507 6.29 35.33 -39.42
N THR A 508 5.06 34.97 -39.04
CA THR A 508 3.85 35.32 -39.81
C THR A 508 3.67 36.83 -39.96
N LEU A 509 4.08 37.62 -38.95
CA LEU A 509 4.04 39.08 -39.01
C LEU A 509 5.17 39.68 -39.86
N ALA A 510 6.36 39.07 -39.85
CA ALA A 510 7.47 39.46 -40.72
C ALA A 510 7.12 39.21 -42.20
N ASP A 511 6.52 38.06 -42.50
CA ASP A 511 6.07 37.64 -43.84
C ASP A 511 4.99 38.56 -44.46
N MET A 512 4.41 39.48 -43.69
CA MET A 512 3.50 40.52 -44.18
C MET A 512 4.23 41.72 -44.83
N VAL A 513 5.55 41.81 -44.72
CA VAL A 513 6.35 42.89 -45.32
C VAL A 513 7.35 42.29 -46.30
N LEU A 514 7.31 42.76 -47.55
CA LEU A 514 8.24 42.30 -48.58
C LEU A 514 9.43 43.24 -48.67
N LEU A 515 10.60 42.73 -48.30
CA LEU A 515 11.88 43.46 -48.33
C LEU A 515 12.70 43.10 -49.57
N ALA A 516 13.59 43.99 -50.00
CA ALA A 516 14.59 43.71 -51.04
C ALA A 516 15.77 42.88 -50.48
N PRO A 517 16.09 41.70 -51.05
CA PRO A 517 17.19 40.86 -50.58
C PRO A 517 18.59 41.29 -51.04
N PHE A 518 18.70 42.36 -51.82
CA PHE A 518 19.95 42.99 -52.27
C PHE A 518 19.66 44.35 -52.91
N SER A 519 20.65 45.22 -53.08
CA SER A 519 20.47 46.48 -53.81
C SER A 519 20.31 46.26 -55.33
N GLY A 520 19.32 46.89 -55.95
CA GLY A 520 18.98 46.68 -57.37
C GLY A 520 17.92 47.63 -57.90
N GLN A 521 17.46 47.40 -59.14
CA GLN A 521 16.38 48.15 -59.78
C GLN A 521 15.12 47.28 -59.93
N ILE A 522 13.95 47.86 -59.69
CA ILE A 522 12.66 47.19 -59.90
C ILE A 522 12.38 47.04 -61.40
N GLY A 523 12.50 45.80 -61.90
CA GLY A 523 12.23 45.44 -63.30
C GLY A 523 10.75 45.15 -63.60
N ALA A 524 9.96 44.77 -62.60
CA ALA A 524 8.50 44.61 -62.70
C ALA A 524 7.82 44.84 -61.35
N VAL A 525 6.59 45.38 -61.39
CA VAL A 525 5.65 45.42 -60.26
C VAL A 525 4.38 44.71 -60.71
N ASN A 526 4.10 43.54 -60.13
CA ASN A 526 3.04 42.62 -60.53
C ASN A 526 1.83 42.66 -59.56
N VAL A 527 1.87 43.55 -58.56
CA VAL A 527 0.83 43.73 -57.52
C VAL A 527 0.24 45.13 -57.55
N SER A 528 -0.95 45.28 -56.96
CA SER A 528 -1.65 46.57 -56.80
C SER A 528 -2.26 46.67 -55.41
N GLU A 529 -2.28 47.87 -54.84
CA GLU A 529 -2.93 48.15 -53.55
C GLU A 529 -4.39 47.66 -53.53
N GLY A 530 -4.82 47.10 -52.40
CA GLY A 530 -6.15 46.52 -52.24
C GLY A 530 -6.38 45.17 -52.95
N ALA A 531 -5.41 44.65 -53.71
CA ALA A 531 -5.53 43.31 -54.30
C ALA A 531 -5.17 42.22 -53.27
N TRP A 532 -5.82 41.06 -53.43
CA TRP A 532 -5.46 39.85 -52.70
C TRP A 532 -4.29 39.13 -53.38
N VAL A 533 -3.27 38.78 -52.61
CA VAL A 533 -2.10 38.02 -53.07
C VAL A 533 -1.96 36.72 -52.28
N THR A 534 -1.41 35.69 -52.93
CA THR A 534 -1.04 34.43 -52.27
C THR A 534 0.44 34.38 -52.00
N ALA A 535 0.83 33.63 -50.96
CA ALA A 535 2.21 33.29 -50.70
C ALA A 535 2.86 32.69 -51.96
N SER A 536 4.14 33.01 -52.21
CA SER A 536 4.88 32.63 -53.43
C SER A 536 4.35 33.21 -54.76
N ALA A 537 3.36 34.11 -54.76
CA ALA A 537 3.01 34.88 -55.98
C ALA A 537 4.07 35.97 -56.22
N ALA A 538 4.69 35.95 -57.40
CA ALA A 538 5.69 36.95 -57.80
C ALA A 538 5.08 38.36 -57.80
N ALA A 539 5.52 39.20 -56.87
CA ALA A 539 5.03 40.56 -56.64
C ALA A 539 5.95 41.62 -57.26
N PHE A 540 7.27 41.43 -57.19
CA PHE A 540 8.26 42.31 -57.80
C PHE A 540 9.33 41.49 -58.51
N SER A 541 9.85 42.00 -59.63
CA SER A 541 11.11 41.49 -60.20
C SER A 541 12.21 42.47 -59.84
N LEU A 542 13.20 42.03 -59.06
CA LEU A 542 14.35 42.84 -58.67
C LEU A 542 15.58 42.46 -59.50
N VAL A 543 16.22 43.45 -60.14
CA VAL A 543 17.34 43.27 -61.06
C VAL A 543 18.56 44.00 -60.54
N ASN A 544 19.63 43.29 -60.18
CA ASN A 544 20.88 43.93 -59.80
C ASN A 544 21.65 44.38 -61.05
N LEU A 545 21.75 45.71 -61.21
CA LEU A 545 22.36 46.39 -62.36
C LEU A 545 23.89 46.40 -62.35
N ASP A 546 24.54 46.07 -61.23
CA ASP A 546 26.01 45.93 -61.17
C ASP A 546 26.47 44.60 -61.79
N SER A 547 25.53 43.72 -62.17
CA SER A 547 25.74 42.39 -62.74
C SER A 547 25.49 42.28 -64.26
N VAL A 548 25.59 43.38 -65.03
CA VAL A 548 25.34 43.31 -66.49
C VAL A 548 26.39 42.45 -67.19
N GLY A 549 25.94 41.52 -68.04
CA GLY A 549 26.79 40.75 -68.94
C GLY A 549 26.30 40.78 -70.38
N VAL A 550 27.00 40.05 -71.24
CA VAL A 550 26.63 39.85 -72.64
C VAL A 550 26.52 38.36 -72.93
N ASP A 551 25.35 37.92 -73.37
CA ASP A 551 25.15 36.59 -73.94
C ASP A 551 25.58 36.61 -75.40
N LEU A 552 26.68 35.94 -75.71
CA LEU A 552 27.28 35.83 -77.03
C LEU A 552 26.86 34.50 -77.69
N THR A 553 26.66 34.53 -79.01
CA THR A 553 26.30 33.32 -79.79
C THR A 553 27.41 33.02 -80.80
N VAL A 554 28.41 32.26 -80.38
CA VAL A 554 29.62 31.97 -81.17
C VAL A 554 29.29 30.94 -82.27
N SER A 555 29.81 31.12 -83.49
CA SER A 555 29.60 30.15 -84.57
C SER A 555 30.55 28.95 -84.49
N GLU A 556 30.21 27.82 -85.13
CA GLU A 556 31.05 26.60 -85.09
C GLU A 556 32.49 26.81 -85.64
N SER A 557 32.68 27.66 -86.65
CA SER A 557 34.03 27.99 -87.16
C SER A 557 34.86 28.79 -86.16
N ASP A 558 34.18 29.51 -85.28
CA ASP A 558 34.71 30.59 -84.45
C ASP A 558 34.96 30.13 -83.01
N PHE A 559 34.31 29.02 -82.61
CA PHE A 559 34.53 28.31 -81.35
C PHE A 559 35.96 27.75 -81.23
N ILE A 560 36.61 27.42 -82.35
CA ILE A 560 37.95 26.80 -82.36
C ILE A 560 39.02 27.85 -82.02
N GLY A 561 39.34 27.96 -80.73
CA GLY A 561 40.40 28.82 -80.22
C GLY A 561 39.98 29.73 -79.06
N LEU A 562 38.68 29.82 -78.76
CA LEU A 562 38.18 30.58 -77.62
C LEU A 562 38.30 29.81 -76.30
N SER A 563 38.68 30.51 -75.23
CA SER A 563 38.78 30.00 -73.86
C SER A 563 38.21 31.01 -72.84
N PRO A 564 37.66 30.55 -71.71
CA PRO A 564 37.34 31.44 -70.59
C PRO A 564 38.55 32.29 -70.18
N GLY A 565 38.34 33.59 -69.99
CA GLY A 565 39.38 34.60 -69.78
C GLY A 565 39.80 35.37 -71.05
N ASP A 566 39.35 34.98 -72.24
CA ASP A 566 39.66 35.72 -73.47
C ASP A 566 39.01 37.11 -73.48
N ILE A 567 39.80 38.14 -73.82
CA ILE A 567 39.35 39.53 -73.81
C ILE A 567 38.89 39.96 -75.21
N GLY A 568 37.63 40.39 -75.29
CA GLY A 568 37.00 40.90 -76.50
C GLY A 568 36.63 42.38 -76.41
N MET A 569 36.15 42.92 -77.54
CA MET A 569 35.60 44.28 -77.62
C MET A 569 34.17 44.21 -78.12
N ALA A 570 33.21 44.57 -77.27
CA ALA A 570 31.79 44.67 -77.61
C ALA A 570 31.47 46.07 -78.16
N THR A 571 30.65 46.12 -79.19
CA THR A 571 30.03 47.34 -79.72
C THR A 571 28.53 47.13 -79.79
N PHE A 572 27.73 48.13 -79.40
CA PHE A 572 26.27 48.03 -79.41
C PHE A 572 25.69 48.91 -80.50
N ASP A 573 24.70 48.40 -81.25
CA ASP A 573 24.01 49.17 -82.31
C ASP A 573 23.37 50.46 -81.77
N SER A 574 22.98 50.48 -80.49
CA SER A 574 22.45 51.66 -79.79
C SER A 574 23.50 52.70 -79.41
N ILE A 575 24.79 52.30 -79.32
CA ILE A 575 25.92 53.18 -78.94
C ILE A 575 27.18 52.77 -79.74
N PRO A 576 27.19 52.93 -81.08
CA PRO A 576 28.23 52.38 -81.95
C PRO A 576 29.61 53.06 -81.78
N ASP A 577 29.64 54.30 -81.29
CA ASP A 577 30.86 55.09 -81.09
C ASP A 577 31.58 54.79 -79.76
N GLN A 578 31.06 53.87 -78.94
CA GLN A 578 31.64 53.50 -77.65
C GLN A 578 31.89 51.98 -77.55
N PRO A 579 33.12 51.51 -77.81
CA PRO A 579 33.48 50.13 -77.53
C PRO A 579 33.58 49.87 -76.02
N PHE A 580 33.16 48.69 -75.59
CA PHE A 580 33.29 48.19 -74.23
C PHE A 580 34.21 46.97 -74.22
N ILE A 581 35.12 46.88 -73.25
CA ILE A 581 35.99 45.72 -73.09
C ILE A 581 35.22 44.65 -72.32
N ILE A 582 35.20 43.44 -72.86
CA ILE A 582 34.54 42.28 -72.26
C ILE A 582 35.53 41.16 -72.01
N GLU A 583 35.35 40.40 -70.93
CA GLU A 583 36.06 39.16 -70.65
C GLU A 583 35.11 37.97 -70.83
N LEU A 584 35.54 36.94 -71.56
CA LEU A 584 34.74 35.74 -71.81
C LEU A 584 34.68 34.89 -70.54
N GLY A 585 33.58 34.97 -69.78
CA GLY A 585 33.43 34.27 -68.50
C GLY A 585 33.21 32.75 -68.65
N ASN A 586 32.29 32.34 -69.52
CA ASN A 586 31.99 30.92 -69.74
C ASN A 586 31.50 30.65 -71.17
N ILE A 587 31.89 29.53 -71.76
CA ILE A 587 31.43 29.10 -73.09
C ILE A 587 30.98 27.63 -73.01
N THR A 588 29.71 27.35 -73.31
CA THR A 588 29.23 25.97 -73.27
C THR A 588 29.76 25.19 -74.47
N SER A 589 30.26 23.98 -74.23
CA SER A 589 30.64 23.04 -75.29
C SER A 589 29.45 22.30 -75.91
N VAL A 590 28.22 22.61 -75.50
CA VAL A 590 26.98 22.04 -76.06
C VAL A 590 26.42 23.00 -77.11
N PRO A 591 26.39 22.62 -78.40
CA PRO A 591 25.86 23.49 -79.45
C PRO A 591 24.33 23.57 -79.40
N GLN A 592 23.81 24.73 -79.82
CA GLN A 592 22.43 24.94 -80.23
C GLN A 592 22.36 24.88 -81.76
N ILE A 593 21.27 24.34 -82.30
CA ILE A 593 21.06 24.24 -83.76
C ILE A 593 19.75 24.94 -84.12
N THR A 594 19.85 26.15 -84.66
CA THR A 594 18.69 26.95 -85.07
C THR A 594 18.70 27.09 -86.59
N GLN A 595 17.66 26.56 -87.25
CA GLN A 595 17.50 26.57 -88.72
C GLN A 595 18.72 26.03 -89.49
N GLY A 596 19.47 25.08 -88.91
CA GLY A 596 20.65 24.47 -89.52
C GLY A 596 21.97 25.23 -89.30
N ILE A 597 21.96 26.34 -88.57
CA ILE A 597 23.17 27.02 -88.09
C ILE A 597 23.54 26.44 -86.73
N VAL A 598 24.78 25.98 -86.58
CA VAL A 598 25.35 25.48 -85.33
C VAL A 598 26.01 26.64 -84.59
N THR A 599 25.60 26.89 -83.35
CA THR A 599 26.16 27.94 -82.49
C THR A 599 26.42 27.46 -81.08
N TYR A 600 27.39 28.07 -80.42
CA TYR A 600 27.78 27.79 -79.04
C TYR A 600 27.46 29.03 -78.19
N PRO A 601 26.46 28.95 -77.29
CA PRO A 601 26.21 30.01 -76.34
C PRO A 601 27.44 30.27 -75.46
N ALA A 602 27.73 31.55 -75.22
CA ALA A 602 28.79 31.99 -74.34
C ALA A 602 28.35 33.22 -73.56
N GLN A 603 29.01 33.47 -72.43
CA GLN A 603 28.70 34.57 -71.52
C GLN A 603 29.97 35.37 -71.29
N ALA A 604 29.90 36.67 -71.51
CA ALA A 604 30.98 37.61 -71.23
C ALA A 604 30.56 38.66 -70.19
N GLU A 605 31.55 39.20 -69.48
CA GLU A 605 31.40 40.24 -68.45
C GLU A 605 32.03 41.53 -68.93
N PHE A 606 31.44 42.68 -68.58
CA PHE A 606 32.09 43.96 -68.81
C PHE A 606 33.22 44.16 -67.79
N LEU A 607 34.44 44.41 -68.26
CA LEU A 607 35.51 44.79 -67.35
C LEU A 607 35.24 46.19 -66.78
N SER A 608 35.35 46.33 -65.46
CA SER A 608 35.26 47.65 -64.81
C SER A 608 36.29 48.62 -65.41
N MET A 609 36.07 49.94 -65.28
CA MET A 609 37.04 50.93 -65.80
C MET A 609 38.47 50.74 -65.28
N LYS A 610 38.63 50.15 -64.08
CA LYS A 610 39.93 49.81 -63.50
C LYS A 610 40.57 48.61 -64.21
N GLN A 611 39.86 47.49 -64.34
CA GLN A 611 40.35 46.29 -65.05
C GLN A 611 40.63 46.59 -66.54
N SER A 612 39.71 47.32 -67.18
CA SER A 612 39.87 47.82 -68.55
C SER A 612 41.18 48.60 -68.74
N ALA A 613 41.59 49.41 -67.76
CA ALA A 613 42.81 50.22 -67.83
C ALA A 613 44.10 49.39 -67.73
N GLU A 614 44.08 48.24 -67.06
CA GLU A 614 45.22 47.32 -66.96
C GLU A 614 45.42 46.58 -68.31
N VAL A 615 44.33 46.04 -68.87
CA VAL A 615 44.33 45.27 -70.13
C VAL A 615 44.47 46.16 -71.39
N LEU A 616 44.11 47.44 -71.32
CA LEU A 616 44.27 48.41 -72.43
C LEU A 616 45.71 48.52 -72.97
N SER A 617 46.70 48.20 -72.14
CA SER A 617 48.10 48.17 -72.54
C SER A 617 48.38 47.09 -73.61
N GLU A 618 47.76 45.91 -73.51
CA GLU A 618 47.89 44.81 -74.46
C GLU A 618 47.12 45.09 -75.77
N PHE A 619 45.89 45.62 -75.65
CA PHE A 619 45.05 45.99 -76.80
C PHE A 619 45.70 47.03 -77.72
N SER A 620 46.57 47.90 -77.19
CA SER A 620 47.33 48.87 -77.99
C SER A 620 48.17 48.25 -79.11
N SER A 621 48.54 46.97 -78.97
CA SER A 621 49.37 46.22 -79.93
C SER A 621 48.58 45.53 -81.06
N LEU A 622 47.26 45.43 -80.94
CA LEU A 622 46.39 44.63 -81.83
C LEU A 622 45.64 45.47 -82.89
N LEU A 623 45.77 46.80 -82.87
CA LEU A 623 45.00 47.71 -83.73
C LEU A 623 45.71 48.01 -85.08
N PRO A 624 45.04 47.83 -86.23
CA PRO A 624 45.57 48.24 -87.53
C PRO A 624 45.70 49.77 -87.63
N ALA A 625 46.80 50.26 -88.21
CA ALA A 625 47.04 51.67 -88.47
C ALA A 625 46.11 52.22 -89.59
N GLY A 626 44.85 52.49 -89.26
CA GLY A 626 43.86 53.00 -90.21
C GLY A 626 42.56 53.58 -89.62
N ASN A 627 42.08 53.07 -88.47
CA ASN A 627 40.81 53.54 -87.88
C ASN A 627 40.97 54.81 -87.04
N SER A 628 40.67 55.96 -87.63
CA SER A 628 40.77 57.29 -87.01
C SER A 628 39.84 57.48 -85.80
N LEU A 629 38.67 56.83 -85.78
CA LEU A 629 37.71 56.93 -84.68
C LEU A 629 38.24 56.30 -83.38
N LEU A 630 38.82 55.09 -83.44
CA LEU A 630 39.43 54.42 -82.28
C LEU A 630 40.69 55.13 -81.77
N ALA A 631 41.53 55.66 -82.66
CA ALA A 631 42.67 56.48 -82.25
C ALA A 631 42.23 57.77 -81.53
N THR A 632 41.11 58.36 -81.98
CA THR A 632 40.49 59.51 -81.32
C THR A 632 39.84 59.12 -79.99
N TRP A 633 39.21 57.94 -79.91
CA TRP A 633 38.64 57.40 -78.67
C TRP A 633 39.72 57.13 -77.62
N ILE A 634 40.83 56.47 -77.98
CA ILE A 634 41.97 56.24 -77.08
C ILE A 634 42.59 57.56 -76.60
N GLN A 635 42.80 58.55 -77.49
CA GLN A 635 43.27 59.87 -77.04
C GLN A 635 42.25 60.62 -76.17
N THR A 636 40.95 60.41 -76.40
CA THR A 636 39.88 60.99 -75.57
C THR A 636 39.81 60.30 -74.22
N TRP A 637 40.00 58.97 -74.16
CA TRP A 637 40.07 58.15 -72.96
C TRP A 637 41.26 58.56 -72.08
N TYR A 638 42.46 58.72 -72.64
CA TYR A 638 43.60 59.27 -71.90
C TYR A 638 43.32 60.68 -71.33
N ARG A 639 42.62 61.56 -72.08
CA ARG A 639 42.20 62.88 -71.59
C ARG A 639 41.07 62.84 -70.55
N PHE A 640 40.26 61.78 -70.54
CA PHE A 640 39.18 61.58 -69.57
C PHE A 640 39.72 61.01 -68.25
N ARG A 641 40.62 60.01 -68.35
CA ARG A 641 41.36 59.41 -67.23
C ARG A 641 42.02 60.49 -66.37
N ASP A 642 42.81 61.36 -67.00
CA ASP A 642 43.56 62.41 -66.30
C ASP A 642 42.65 63.50 -65.68
N ARG A 643 41.34 63.51 -65.98
CA ARG A 643 40.35 64.42 -65.40
C ARG A 643 39.59 63.82 -64.19
N PHE A 644 39.61 62.49 -64.04
CA PHE A 644 38.97 61.78 -62.91
C PHE A 644 39.97 61.23 -61.88
N THR A 645 41.26 61.18 -62.18
CA THR A 645 42.31 60.88 -61.17
C THR A 645 42.61 62.05 -60.22
N SER A 646 41.70 63.02 -60.08
CA SER A 646 41.84 64.19 -59.20
C SER A 646 40.55 64.56 -58.44
N SER A 647 39.68 63.58 -58.19
CA SER A 647 38.51 63.68 -57.28
C SER A 647 38.33 62.37 -56.53
#